data_AF-A0A7X6YDU5-F1
#
_entry.id   AF-A0A7X6YDU5-F1
#
_cell.length_a   1.000
_cell.length_b   1.000
_cell.length_c   1.000
_cell.angle_alpha   90.00
_cell.angle_beta   90.00
_cell.angle_gamma   90.00
#
_symmetry.space_group_name_H-M   'P 1'
#
loop_
_entity.id
_entity.type
_entity.pdbx_description
1 polymer ?
#
loop_
_entity_poly.entity_id
_entity_poly.type
_entity_poly.pdbx_seq_one_letter_code
_entity_poly.pdbx_strand_id
1 'polypeptide(L)'
;FWGSENSGRIQAGTAWSACQFDITPELDAPGNATLHFRFADTAGDVWFKDLRIVDTATGTDVLPPGSFASEASFKRCWNAWPHGDANTVGTLTFADGALRVTLRAPSDGVKPPDFHLHSQRLTLVKARTYRCSFTLKAAPEQSVQPCVYRVDNGHHSRIGGPLGSFYTQIALARDAGVHLVSFSAPACWAPPEQAQDWSPLDALCRRIIAVNPAVLLVPRISANAPGWWLERHPDARMVYDGKAPYPVSCVSDRAYRAAVCAHLEKLTRHLREAFPGHFAGVHPCGQNTGEWFYYDSWMPPLSGYDPATRGAFRAWLAVRGDPDAATAEPPPHAARRAHPHGLLRDPARERRLIDFALFQQEEMADHVLALAAACRRGSGGQALTLFFYGYGFEFAPLGNGAPTSGHYALEKVLQRGAADIDILCSPISYTDRRWLGTAPAMSAAESVTRSGILWLNEDDSRTYLDPRKQEHVQEGGLVNLQQTQQVMLRNTAQAALRGFGTWWMDLPGQGWFNDAAIWREIVRLRAVDEAMCRRPRPFTPEIAAIIDEASMCHLTGGSAAAARPLIYEGRAALGRSGAPYGQYLLADALAGKVPARLRVYLSAWRLDDAQRQALAAQRRGGLWATVARWFGSRGPVRVWCWAPGYLRPARADLGGIAEVTGFAARPAAAATAQATPTARGRQHGLTQPWGPAVKIAPLFTVEAADEE
;
A
#
# COMPACT_ATOMS: atom_id res chain seq x y z
N PHE A 1 15.56 -2.00 -4.14
CA PHE A 1 15.46 -0.68 -3.47
C PHE A 1 14.27 0.08 -4.05
N TRP A 2 13.56 0.86 -3.24
CA TRP A 2 12.59 1.83 -3.71
C TRP A 2 12.89 3.23 -3.19
N GLY A 3 12.76 4.23 -4.05
CA GLY A 3 12.82 5.65 -3.69
C GLY A 3 12.14 6.53 -4.73
N SER A 4 11.99 7.82 -4.41
CA SER A 4 11.43 8.81 -5.32
C SER A 4 12.38 9.99 -5.51
N GLU A 5 12.49 10.50 -6.74
CA GLU A 5 13.27 11.71 -6.99
C GLU A 5 12.60 12.93 -6.34
N ASN A 6 13.22 13.42 -5.27
CA ASN A 6 12.88 14.67 -4.61
C ASN A 6 14.03 15.68 -4.71
N SER A 7 13.71 16.96 -4.58
CA SER A 7 14.75 17.98 -4.42
C SER A 7 15.36 17.91 -3.02
N GLY A 8 16.67 18.12 -2.93
CA GLY A 8 17.40 18.19 -1.68
C GLY A 8 16.96 19.37 -0.81
N ARG A 9 17.07 19.18 0.51
CA ARG A 9 16.82 20.22 1.50
C ARG A 9 18.12 20.95 1.81
N ILE A 10 18.04 22.27 1.95
CA ILE A 10 19.15 23.13 2.37
C ILE A 10 18.90 23.52 3.83
N GLN A 11 19.90 23.31 4.69
CA GLN A 11 19.83 23.70 6.09
C GLN A 11 20.06 25.20 6.25
N ALA A 12 19.23 25.81 7.09
CA ALA A 12 19.24 27.22 7.42
C ALA A 12 19.64 27.38 8.89
N GLY A 13 20.86 27.86 9.12
CA GLY A 13 21.33 28.22 10.46
C GLY A 13 20.87 29.61 10.88
N THR A 14 21.20 30.00 12.11
CA THR A 14 20.92 31.34 12.65
C THR A 14 21.72 32.47 11.98
N ALA A 15 22.86 32.12 11.38
CA ALA A 15 23.69 33.02 10.59
C ALA A 15 23.33 32.98 9.09
N TRP A 16 23.56 34.10 8.40
CA TRP A 16 23.45 34.15 6.93
C TRP A 16 24.45 33.20 6.28
N SER A 17 23.95 32.38 5.36
CA SER A 17 24.74 31.42 4.59
C SER A 17 24.43 31.54 3.10
N ALA A 18 25.48 31.58 2.28
CA ALA A 18 25.35 31.59 0.83
C ALA A 18 25.03 30.16 0.34
N CYS A 19 24.03 30.06 -0.53
CA CYS A 19 23.55 28.81 -1.09
C CYS A 19 23.53 28.90 -2.62
N GLN A 20 23.89 27.80 -3.28
CA GLN A 20 23.83 27.72 -4.73
C GLN A 20 23.54 26.30 -5.21
N PHE A 21 22.87 26.20 -6.36
CA PHE A 21 22.74 24.95 -7.11
C PHE A 21 22.61 25.27 -8.60
N ASP A 22 23.08 24.34 -9.43
CA ASP A 22 22.98 24.45 -10.88
C ASP A 22 21.73 23.70 -11.39
N ILE A 23 21.14 24.23 -12.45
CA ILE A 23 19.95 23.73 -13.13
C ILE A 23 20.37 23.47 -14.58
N THR A 24 20.26 22.23 -15.04
CA THR A 24 20.51 21.90 -16.45
C THR A 24 19.31 21.11 -16.96
N PRO A 25 18.32 21.77 -17.60
CA PRO A 25 17.11 21.11 -18.06
C PRO A 25 17.43 20.07 -19.12
N GLU A 26 16.82 18.89 -19.03
CA GLU A 26 16.93 17.86 -20.07
C GLU A 26 15.98 18.10 -21.26
N LEU A 27 15.01 19.00 -21.06
CA LEU A 27 14.01 19.42 -22.03
C LEU A 27 13.86 20.93 -21.99
N ASP A 28 13.43 21.50 -23.10
CA ASP A 28 13.05 22.92 -23.14
C ASP A 28 11.86 23.16 -22.21
N ALA A 29 11.87 24.32 -21.57
CA ALA A 29 10.79 24.83 -20.75
C ALA A 29 10.45 26.26 -21.18
N PRO A 30 9.73 26.45 -22.30
CA PRO A 30 9.43 27.77 -22.86
C PRO A 30 8.31 28.47 -22.09
N GLY A 31 8.67 29.25 -21.07
CA GLY A 31 7.69 30.01 -20.28
C GLY A 31 6.76 29.11 -19.45
N ASN A 32 7.24 27.93 -19.05
CA ASN A 32 6.50 26.97 -18.22
C ASN A 32 7.36 26.35 -17.10
N ALA A 33 8.56 26.89 -16.84
CA ALA A 33 9.34 26.53 -15.65
C ALA A 33 8.98 27.40 -14.44
N THR A 34 9.04 26.87 -13.23
CA THR A 34 8.85 27.64 -11.97
C THR A 34 9.84 27.18 -10.91
N LEU A 35 10.45 28.12 -10.19
CA LEU A 35 11.23 27.84 -8.99
C LEU A 35 10.31 27.92 -7.77
N HIS A 36 10.29 26.86 -6.96
CA HIS A 36 9.53 26.79 -5.72
C HIS A 36 10.47 26.76 -4.52
N PHE A 37 10.08 27.42 -3.43
CA PHE A 37 10.68 27.26 -2.10
C PHE A 37 9.60 26.72 -1.14
N ARG A 38 9.79 25.49 -0.66
CA ARG A 38 8.98 24.89 0.41
C ARG A 38 9.70 24.96 1.75
N PHE A 39 8.94 24.94 2.83
CA PHE A 39 9.44 25.10 4.19
C PHE A 39 9.17 23.87 5.05
N ALA A 40 9.96 23.68 6.10
CA ALA A 40 9.64 22.70 7.13
C ALA A 40 8.47 23.18 7.99
N ASP A 41 7.77 22.25 8.64
CA ASP A 41 6.67 22.56 9.59
C ASP A 41 7.17 23.15 10.92
N THR A 42 8.38 23.72 10.93
CA THR A 42 9.00 24.33 12.11
C THR A 42 8.56 25.79 12.21
N ALA A 43 7.85 26.13 13.29
CA ALA A 43 7.49 27.50 13.57
C ALA A 43 8.75 28.37 13.77
N GLY A 44 8.72 29.59 13.23
CA GLY A 44 9.83 30.52 13.29
C GLY A 44 9.97 31.32 12.01
N ASP A 45 11.15 31.83 11.76
CA ASP A 45 11.41 32.73 10.66
C ASP A 45 12.49 32.20 9.73
N VAL A 46 12.28 32.38 8.42
CA VAL A 46 13.27 32.11 7.37
C VAL A 46 13.46 33.37 6.57
N TRP A 47 14.71 33.79 6.37
CA TRP A 47 15.04 34.98 5.59
C TRP A 47 15.78 34.60 4.32
N PHE A 48 15.45 35.30 3.23
CA PHE A 48 16.12 35.20 1.93
C PHE A 48 16.57 36.57 1.47
N LYS A 49 17.75 36.64 0.85
CA LYS A 49 18.17 37.79 0.05
C LYS A 49 19.10 37.36 -1.07
N ASP A 50 19.43 38.31 -1.94
CA ASP A 50 20.41 38.11 -3.03
C ASP A 50 20.07 36.94 -3.98
N LEU A 51 18.78 36.63 -4.15
CA LEU A 51 18.34 35.58 -5.07
C LEU A 51 18.58 35.98 -6.52
N ARG A 52 19.29 35.12 -7.25
CA ARG A 52 19.54 35.23 -8.69
C ARG A 52 19.43 33.87 -9.35
N ILE A 53 18.96 33.86 -10.59
CA ILE A 53 19.07 32.70 -11.49
C ILE A 53 19.71 33.20 -12.77
N VAL A 54 20.92 32.73 -13.05
CA VAL A 54 21.77 33.28 -14.12
C VAL A 54 22.09 32.20 -15.13
N ASP A 55 21.93 32.49 -16.42
CA ASP A 55 22.49 31.66 -17.49
C ASP A 55 24.02 31.68 -17.40
N THR A 56 24.62 30.52 -17.12
CA THR A 56 26.06 30.44 -16.83
C THR A 56 26.95 30.75 -18.03
N ALA A 57 26.42 30.74 -19.24
CA ALA A 57 27.18 30.99 -20.45
C ALA A 57 26.94 32.39 -21.05
N THR A 58 25.82 33.08 -20.75
CA THR A 58 25.66 34.51 -21.12
C THR A 58 25.82 35.49 -19.96
N GLY A 59 25.70 35.02 -18.71
CA GLY A 59 25.64 35.88 -17.52
C GLY A 59 24.32 36.62 -17.35
N THR A 60 23.29 36.32 -18.16
CA THR A 60 21.98 36.99 -18.11
C THR A 60 21.11 36.40 -16.99
N ASP A 61 20.44 37.26 -16.22
CA ASP A 61 19.43 36.82 -15.25
C ASP A 61 18.15 36.36 -15.98
N VAL A 62 17.66 35.16 -15.64
CA VAL A 62 16.35 34.65 -16.12
C VAL A 62 15.21 34.99 -15.16
N LEU A 63 15.53 35.42 -13.95
CA LEU A 63 14.61 35.97 -12.96
C LEU A 63 15.09 37.39 -12.62
N PRO A 64 14.22 38.42 -12.63
CA PRO A 64 14.65 39.79 -12.33
C PRO A 64 15.41 39.89 -11.00
N PRO A 65 16.60 40.52 -10.97
CA PRO A 65 17.40 40.63 -9.76
C PRO A 65 16.65 41.43 -8.69
N GLY A 66 16.90 41.11 -7.42
CA GLY A 66 16.20 41.76 -6.31
C GLY A 66 14.71 41.40 -6.21
N SER A 67 14.30 40.24 -6.73
CA SER A 67 12.90 39.77 -6.69
C SER A 67 12.36 39.61 -5.26
N PHE A 68 13.23 39.54 -4.25
CA PHE A 68 12.89 39.48 -2.82
C PHE A 68 13.20 40.77 -2.05
N ALA A 69 13.67 41.83 -2.72
CA ALA A 69 14.11 43.04 -2.04
C ALA A 69 12.96 43.91 -1.49
N SER A 70 11.75 43.80 -2.06
CA SER A 70 10.56 44.53 -1.63
C SER A 70 9.28 43.80 -2.02
N GLU A 71 8.17 44.16 -1.38
CA GLU A 71 6.85 43.59 -1.67
C GLU A 71 6.44 43.81 -3.14
N ALA A 72 6.71 45.00 -3.68
CA ALA A 72 6.41 45.31 -5.07
C ALA A 72 7.21 44.43 -6.04
N SER A 73 8.49 44.17 -5.76
CA SER A 73 9.32 43.27 -6.58
C SER A 73 8.90 41.82 -6.45
N PHE A 74 8.51 41.39 -5.24
CA PHE A 74 7.96 40.06 -5.00
C PHE A 74 6.69 39.83 -5.82
N LYS A 75 5.69 40.71 -5.73
CA LYS A 75 4.41 40.56 -6.45
C LYS A 75 4.58 40.49 -7.98
N ARG A 76 5.63 41.08 -8.54
CA ARG A 76 5.94 40.98 -9.98
C ARG A 76 6.53 39.61 -10.37
N CYS A 77 7.22 38.93 -9.45
CA CYS A 77 8.07 37.78 -9.79
C CYS A 77 7.68 36.50 -9.06
N TRP A 78 6.84 36.57 -8.03
CA TRP A 78 6.57 35.49 -7.09
C TRP A 78 5.12 35.50 -6.59
N ASN A 79 4.68 34.33 -6.16
CA ASN A 79 3.42 34.12 -5.46
C ASN A 79 3.67 33.27 -4.21
N ALA A 80 2.79 33.39 -3.22
CA ALA A 80 2.72 32.52 -2.06
C ALA A 80 1.43 31.71 -2.11
N TRP A 81 1.53 30.41 -1.87
CA TRP A 81 0.40 29.48 -1.85
C TRP A 81 0.29 28.83 -0.46
N PRO A 82 -0.91 28.50 0.03
CA PRO A 82 -2.21 28.90 -0.51
C PRO A 82 -2.50 30.40 -0.30
N HIS A 83 -3.61 30.89 -0.87
CA HIS A 83 -4.01 32.30 -0.77
C HIS A 83 -5.12 32.50 0.27
N GLY A 84 -5.21 33.72 0.82
CA GLY A 84 -6.31 34.13 1.70
C GLY A 84 -6.47 33.23 2.93
N ASP A 85 -7.71 32.92 3.29
CA ASP A 85 -8.06 32.14 4.49
C ASP A 85 -7.53 30.70 4.47
N ALA A 86 -7.16 30.17 3.30
CA ALA A 86 -6.52 28.86 3.20
C ALA A 86 -5.06 28.88 3.69
N ASN A 87 -4.44 30.06 3.77
CA ASN A 87 -3.11 30.22 4.35
C ASN A 87 -3.20 30.48 5.85
N THR A 88 -3.03 29.42 6.61
CA THR A 88 -3.11 29.46 8.08
C THR A 88 -1.74 29.54 8.76
N VAL A 89 -0.63 29.47 8.02
CA VAL A 89 0.70 29.22 8.60
C VAL A 89 1.79 30.21 8.19
N GLY A 90 1.73 30.83 7.01
CA GLY A 90 2.85 31.62 6.48
C GLY A 90 2.52 33.09 6.27
N THR A 91 3.35 34.00 6.79
CA THR A 91 3.26 35.44 6.50
C THR A 91 4.56 35.98 5.93
N LEU A 92 4.47 36.95 5.02
CA LEU A 92 5.63 37.55 4.35
C LEU A 92 5.83 39.00 4.82
N THR A 93 7.06 39.36 5.16
CA THR A 93 7.47 40.76 5.36
C THR A 93 8.77 41.05 4.62
N PHE A 94 9.00 42.32 4.29
CA PHE A 94 10.15 42.76 3.49
C PHE A 94 10.87 43.88 4.25
N ALA A 95 12.16 43.67 4.54
CA ALA A 95 13.00 44.64 5.24
C ALA A 95 14.47 44.42 4.86
N ASP A 96 15.25 45.51 4.84
CA ASP A 96 16.71 45.48 4.58
C ASP A 96 17.11 44.72 3.30
N GLY A 97 16.29 44.82 2.25
CA GLY A 97 16.52 44.11 0.98
C GLY A 97 16.33 42.59 1.06
N ALA A 98 15.70 42.08 2.12
CA ALA A 98 15.42 40.68 2.34
C ALA A 98 13.91 40.39 2.44
N LEU A 99 13.53 39.18 2.02
CA LEU A 99 12.25 38.58 2.31
C LEU A 99 12.34 37.81 3.63
N ARG A 100 11.43 38.07 4.56
CA ARG A 100 11.20 37.25 5.76
C ARG A 100 9.91 36.47 5.59
N VAL A 101 10.01 35.16 5.77
CA VAL A 101 8.89 34.22 5.85
C VAL A 101 8.74 33.83 7.31
N THR A 102 7.64 34.26 7.94
CA THR A 102 7.30 33.86 9.31
C THR A 102 6.32 32.70 9.24
N LEU A 103 6.71 31.55 9.76
CA LEU A 103 5.97 30.29 9.84
C LEU A 103 5.40 30.12 11.25
N ARG A 104 4.11 29.82 11.33
CA ARG A 104 3.39 29.57 12.58
C ARG A 104 3.04 28.09 12.66
N ALA A 105 3.01 27.56 13.89
CA ALA A 105 2.47 26.24 14.11
C ALA A 105 0.99 26.21 13.69
N PRO A 106 0.51 25.15 13.03
CA PRO A 106 -0.92 24.97 12.80
C PRO A 106 -1.65 24.81 14.13
N SER A 107 -2.94 25.16 14.16
CA SER A 107 -3.79 24.86 15.31
C SER A 107 -3.84 23.37 15.61
N ASP A 108 -3.97 23.00 16.88
CA ASP A 108 -4.03 21.59 17.30
C ASP A 108 -5.09 20.81 16.51
N GLY A 109 -4.67 19.66 15.96
CA GLY A 109 -5.53 18.78 15.17
C GLY A 109 -5.80 19.22 13.73
N VAL A 110 -5.26 20.37 13.29
CA VAL A 110 -5.40 20.85 11.91
C VAL A 110 -4.16 20.49 11.10
N LYS A 111 -4.34 19.83 9.95
CA LYS A 111 -3.24 19.55 9.02
C LYS A 111 -2.72 20.87 8.44
N PRO A 112 -1.41 21.19 8.55
CA PRO A 112 -0.87 22.40 7.95
C PRO A 112 -1.02 22.36 6.42
N PRO A 113 -1.33 23.50 5.77
CA PRO A 113 -1.34 23.58 4.31
C PRO A 113 0.10 23.46 3.76
N ASP A 114 0.24 23.06 2.48
CA ASP A 114 1.53 23.10 1.76
C ASP A 114 1.92 24.55 1.45
N PHE A 115 2.35 25.29 2.48
CA PHE A 115 2.78 26.67 2.33
C PHE A 115 4.10 26.75 1.58
N HIS A 116 4.10 27.46 0.44
CA HIS A 116 5.30 27.61 -0.37
C HIS A 116 5.29 28.88 -1.22
N LEU A 117 6.48 29.29 -1.64
CA LEU A 117 6.67 30.35 -2.62
C LEU A 117 6.92 29.74 -3.98
N HIS A 118 6.37 30.31 -5.04
CA HIS A 118 6.72 29.93 -6.40
C HIS A 118 6.91 31.14 -7.31
N SER A 119 7.89 31.08 -8.20
CA SER A 119 8.16 32.14 -9.15
C SER A 119 7.04 32.26 -10.19
N GLN A 120 7.00 33.40 -10.88
CA GLN A 120 6.40 33.50 -12.21
C GLN A 120 7.11 32.56 -13.18
N ARG A 121 6.47 32.30 -14.32
CA ARG A 121 6.98 31.34 -15.30
C ARG A 121 8.30 31.80 -15.91
N LEU A 122 9.27 30.89 -15.96
CA LEU A 122 10.62 31.08 -16.48
C LEU A 122 10.75 30.36 -17.83
N THR A 123 11.66 30.86 -18.67
CA THR A 123 12.10 30.18 -19.90
C THR A 123 13.48 29.59 -19.67
N LEU A 124 13.58 28.25 -19.75
CA LEU A 124 14.85 27.54 -19.64
C LEU A 124 15.05 26.67 -20.89
N VAL A 125 16.28 26.62 -21.40
CA VAL A 125 16.65 25.91 -22.62
C VAL A 125 17.30 24.57 -22.27
N LYS A 126 16.99 23.53 -23.04
CA LYS A 126 17.58 22.20 -22.92
C LYS A 126 19.10 22.27 -22.95
N ALA A 127 19.75 21.48 -22.09
CA ALA A 127 21.20 21.34 -21.94
C ALA A 127 21.95 22.65 -21.61
N ARG A 128 21.23 23.75 -21.36
CA ARG A 128 21.81 25.01 -20.89
C ARG A 128 21.88 25.00 -19.37
N THR A 129 23.03 25.36 -18.80
CA THR A 129 23.19 25.42 -17.35
C THR A 129 22.86 26.81 -16.81
N TYR A 130 21.98 26.85 -15.81
CA TYR A 130 21.62 28.05 -15.06
C TYR A 130 22.04 27.89 -13.61
N ARG A 131 22.62 28.93 -13.01
CA ARG A 131 23.00 28.93 -11.60
C ARG A 131 21.96 29.68 -10.78
N CYS A 132 21.33 28.98 -9.83
CA CYS A 132 20.51 29.60 -8.80
C CYS A 132 21.38 29.86 -7.57
N SER A 133 21.47 31.11 -7.13
CA SER A 133 22.23 31.53 -5.94
C SER A 133 21.39 32.44 -5.06
N PHE A 134 21.47 32.27 -3.75
CA PHE A 134 20.78 33.12 -2.76
C PHE A 134 21.44 32.99 -1.39
N THR A 135 21.18 33.95 -0.51
CA THR A 135 21.63 33.90 0.89
C THR A 135 20.43 33.62 1.77
N LEU A 136 20.57 32.70 2.73
CA LEU A 136 19.50 32.33 3.64
C LEU A 136 19.96 32.22 5.10
N LYS A 137 19.04 32.46 6.03
CA LYS A 137 19.15 32.12 7.46
C LYS A 137 17.78 31.77 8.03
N ALA A 138 17.74 31.12 9.18
CA ALA A 138 16.51 30.85 9.91
C ALA A 138 16.66 30.90 11.42
N ALA A 139 15.57 31.16 12.13
CA ALA A 139 15.48 31.14 13.58
C ALA A 139 14.11 30.55 14.00
N PRO A 140 14.05 29.35 14.61
CA PRO A 140 15.18 28.45 14.89
C PRO A 140 15.76 27.86 13.60
N GLU A 141 16.85 27.10 13.74
CA GLU A 141 17.44 26.37 12.62
C GLU A 141 16.44 25.38 12.02
N GLN A 142 16.34 25.38 10.69
CA GLN A 142 15.37 24.56 9.96
C GLN A 142 15.80 24.39 8.51
N SER A 143 15.03 23.64 7.71
CA SER A 143 15.36 23.38 6.31
C SER A 143 14.42 24.07 5.32
N VAL A 144 14.97 24.51 4.20
CA VAL A 144 14.22 24.99 3.02
C VAL A 144 14.43 24.02 1.87
N GLN A 145 13.39 23.74 1.08
CA GLN A 145 13.45 22.87 -0.09
C GLN A 145 13.22 23.68 -1.38
N PRO A 146 14.28 24.17 -2.04
CA PRO A 146 14.16 24.73 -3.37
C PRO A 146 13.97 23.62 -4.41
N CYS A 147 13.07 23.81 -5.37
CA CYS A 147 12.88 22.87 -6.48
C CYS A 147 12.43 23.62 -7.74
N VAL A 148 12.99 23.25 -8.89
CA VAL A 148 12.57 23.80 -10.18
C VAL A 148 11.70 22.78 -10.89
N TYR A 149 10.51 23.18 -11.30
CA TYR A 149 9.57 22.34 -12.02
C TYR A 149 9.35 22.88 -13.43
N ARG A 150 9.15 21.99 -14.40
CA ARG A 150 8.41 22.26 -15.63
C ARG A 150 6.95 21.91 -15.39
N VAL A 151 6.04 22.80 -15.76
CA VAL A 151 4.61 22.66 -15.51
C VAL A 151 3.87 22.50 -16.84
N ASP A 152 3.44 21.27 -17.15
CA ASP A 152 2.70 20.95 -18.36
C ASP A 152 1.29 20.46 -17.99
N ASN A 153 0.24 21.16 -18.41
CA ASN A 153 -1.16 20.81 -18.13
C ASN A 153 -1.44 20.51 -16.63
N GLY A 154 -0.82 21.27 -15.73
CA GLY A 154 -0.94 21.09 -14.27
C GLY A 154 -0.06 19.98 -13.68
N HIS A 155 0.69 19.24 -14.49
CA HIS A 155 1.67 18.27 -14.03
C HIS A 155 3.02 18.95 -13.77
N HIS A 156 3.55 18.79 -12.56
CA HIS A 156 4.84 19.35 -12.16
C HIS A 156 5.95 18.28 -12.29
N SER A 157 6.79 18.43 -13.31
CA SER A 157 7.96 17.57 -13.53
C SER A 157 9.22 18.27 -13.02
N ARG A 158 9.96 17.67 -12.09
CA ARG A 158 11.21 18.26 -11.59
C ARG A 158 12.23 18.36 -12.73
N ILE A 159 12.84 19.53 -12.88
CA ILE A 159 13.91 19.82 -13.85
C ILE A 159 15.16 20.46 -13.21
N GLY A 160 15.15 20.68 -11.89
CA GLY A 160 16.28 21.26 -11.16
C GLY A 160 16.05 21.40 -9.66
N GLY A 161 17.06 21.94 -8.98
CA GLY A 161 17.13 22.01 -7.51
C GLY A 161 18.33 21.22 -6.97
N PRO A 162 18.67 21.36 -5.68
CA PRO A 162 19.65 20.51 -5.02
C PRO A 162 19.33 19.03 -5.23
N LEU A 163 20.35 18.20 -5.35
CA LEU A 163 20.18 16.75 -5.47
C LEU A 163 19.60 16.21 -4.16
N GLY A 164 18.48 15.48 -4.25
CA GLY A 164 17.92 14.76 -3.12
C GLY A 164 18.66 13.47 -2.81
N SER A 165 18.25 12.81 -1.72
CA SER A 165 18.83 11.54 -1.24
C SER A 165 18.57 10.34 -2.15
N PHE A 166 17.73 10.47 -3.19
CA PHE A 166 17.38 9.36 -4.07
C PHE A 166 18.62 8.79 -4.78
N TYR A 167 19.43 9.65 -5.42
CA TYR A 167 20.60 9.21 -6.19
C TYR A 167 21.72 8.67 -5.30
N THR A 168 21.93 9.26 -4.13
CA THR A 168 22.92 8.75 -3.16
C THR A 168 22.50 7.37 -2.64
N GLN A 169 21.21 7.15 -2.38
CA GLN A 169 20.72 5.82 -1.98
C GLN A 169 20.79 4.79 -3.11
N ILE A 170 20.59 5.18 -4.39
CA ILE A 170 20.83 4.28 -5.52
C ILE A 170 22.31 3.88 -5.60
N ALA A 171 23.23 4.82 -5.36
CA ALA A 171 24.66 4.52 -5.32
C ALA A 171 24.99 3.55 -4.16
N LEU A 172 24.43 3.79 -2.97
CA LEU A 172 24.58 2.88 -1.82
C LEU A 172 23.99 1.49 -2.11
N ALA A 173 22.82 1.43 -2.76
CA ALA A 173 22.20 0.18 -3.18
C ALA A 173 23.09 -0.58 -4.17
N ARG A 174 23.62 0.10 -5.19
CA ARG A 174 24.57 -0.45 -6.15
C ARG A 174 25.81 -1.01 -5.46
N ASP A 175 26.42 -0.25 -4.56
CA ASP A 175 27.63 -0.65 -3.83
C ASP A 175 27.33 -1.86 -2.91
N ALA A 176 26.09 -1.96 -2.44
CA ALA A 176 25.56 -3.11 -1.73
C ALA A 176 25.05 -4.24 -2.65
N GLY A 177 25.30 -4.20 -3.97
CA GLY A 177 24.95 -5.24 -4.93
C GLY A 177 23.46 -5.35 -5.26
N VAL A 178 22.68 -4.31 -4.95
CA VAL A 178 21.25 -4.24 -5.23
C VAL A 178 21.02 -3.45 -6.51
N HIS A 179 20.59 -4.14 -7.56
CA HIS A 179 20.37 -3.55 -8.87
C HIS A 179 18.90 -3.36 -9.24
N LEU A 180 17.97 -4.08 -8.61
CA LEU A 180 16.54 -3.86 -8.81
C LEU A 180 16.07 -2.60 -8.10
N VAL A 181 15.70 -1.58 -8.87
CA VAL A 181 15.26 -0.27 -8.38
C VAL A 181 13.84 0.00 -8.85
N SER A 182 12.92 0.11 -7.91
CA SER A 182 11.57 0.62 -8.16
C SER A 182 11.50 2.10 -7.75
N PHE A 183 10.69 2.88 -8.45
CA PHE A 183 10.65 4.33 -8.24
C PHE A 183 9.34 4.93 -8.73
N SER A 184 8.91 6.03 -8.11
CA SER A 184 7.77 6.81 -8.62
C SER A 184 8.11 7.37 -10.00
N ALA A 185 7.29 7.06 -11.00
CA ALA A 185 7.53 7.43 -12.37
C ALA A 185 6.35 8.24 -12.95
N PRO A 186 6.61 9.25 -13.81
CA PRO A 186 5.55 10.00 -14.46
C PRO A 186 4.73 9.04 -15.34
N ALA A 187 3.40 9.14 -15.24
CA ALA A 187 2.51 8.25 -15.98
C ALA A 187 2.48 8.53 -17.49
N CYS A 188 2.88 9.73 -17.92
CA CYS A 188 2.91 10.15 -19.33
C CYS A 188 1.57 9.90 -20.06
N TRP A 189 0.43 9.99 -19.37
CA TRP A 189 -0.89 9.75 -19.97
C TRP A 189 -1.47 11.04 -20.56
N ALA A 190 -1.14 11.31 -21.81
CA ALA A 190 -1.56 12.52 -22.54
C ALA A 190 -2.95 12.36 -23.19
N PRO A 191 -3.67 13.48 -23.45
CA PRO A 191 -4.86 13.47 -24.29
C PRO A 191 -4.56 12.93 -25.70
N PRO A 192 -5.52 12.25 -26.37
CA PRO A 192 -5.30 11.62 -27.67
C PRO A 192 -4.97 12.61 -28.81
N GLU A 193 -5.35 13.87 -28.68
CA GLU A 193 -5.02 14.92 -29.65
C GLU A 193 -3.58 15.46 -29.52
N GLN A 194 -2.87 15.13 -28.44
CA GLN A 194 -1.47 15.47 -28.25
C GLN A 194 -0.59 14.29 -28.65
N ALA A 195 0.55 14.57 -29.27
CA ALA A 195 1.55 13.55 -29.50
C ALA A 195 2.02 12.97 -28.17
N GLN A 196 2.14 11.65 -28.10
CA GLN A 196 2.63 10.97 -26.91
C GLN A 196 4.07 11.41 -26.60
N ASP A 197 4.27 12.00 -25.42
CA ASP A 197 5.59 12.42 -24.94
C ASP A 197 6.05 11.54 -23.77
N TRP A 198 7.07 10.73 -24.02
CA TRP A 198 7.73 9.87 -23.02
C TRP A 198 8.95 10.53 -22.38
N SER A 199 9.35 11.71 -22.84
CA SER A 199 10.62 12.32 -22.46
C SER A 199 10.79 12.54 -20.95
N PRO A 200 9.76 12.86 -20.13
CA PRO A 200 9.92 12.95 -18.68
C PRO A 200 10.27 11.61 -18.02
N LEU A 201 9.67 10.52 -18.51
CA LEU A 201 9.94 9.16 -18.03
C LEU A 201 11.36 8.74 -18.44
N ASP A 202 11.70 8.95 -19.71
CA ASP A 202 13.00 8.58 -20.24
C ASP A 202 14.16 9.29 -19.53
N ALA A 203 13.98 10.59 -19.29
CA ALA A 203 14.90 11.44 -18.56
C ALA A 203 15.23 10.85 -17.18
N LEU A 204 14.19 10.50 -16.41
CA LEU A 204 14.34 9.88 -15.10
C LEU A 204 15.09 8.54 -15.18
N CYS A 205 14.70 7.66 -16.11
CA CYS A 205 15.37 6.37 -16.32
C CYS A 205 16.86 6.54 -16.62
N ARG A 206 17.23 7.48 -17.52
CA ARG A 206 18.63 7.74 -17.87
C ARG A 206 19.45 8.27 -16.68
N ARG A 207 18.88 9.13 -15.85
CA ARG A 207 19.55 9.59 -14.61
C ARG A 207 19.78 8.44 -13.63
N ILE A 208 18.83 7.53 -13.47
CA ILE A 208 19.00 6.34 -12.61
C ILE A 208 20.10 5.42 -13.15
N ILE A 209 20.11 5.15 -14.47
CA ILE A 209 21.14 4.35 -15.14
C ILE A 209 22.52 5.00 -14.99
N ALA A 210 22.63 6.33 -15.08
CA ALA A 210 23.89 7.04 -14.89
C ALA A 210 24.51 6.81 -13.50
N VAL A 211 23.68 6.61 -12.46
CA VAL A 211 24.17 6.31 -11.10
C VAL A 211 24.51 4.82 -10.95
N ASN A 212 23.68 3.93 -11.49
CA ASN A 212 23.88 2.49 -11.46
C ASN A 212 23.80 1.91 -12.89
N PRO A 213 24.94 1.76 -13.58
CA PRO A 213 24.97 1.23 -14.96
C PRO A 213 24.52 -0.23 -15.10
N ALA A 214 24.26 -0.94 -13.99
CA ALA A 214 23.72 -2.31 -13.99
C ALA A 214 22.27 -2.36 -13.49
N VAL A 215 21.60 -1.19 -13.35
CA VAL A 215 20.25 -1.10 -12.77
C VAL A 215 19.20 -1.86 -13.58
N LEU A 216 18.28 -2.46 -12.85
CA LEU A 216 17.06 -3.08 -13.33
C LEU A 216 15.88 -2.22 -12.86
N LEU A 217 15.26 -1.50 -13.80
CA LEU A 217 14.23 -0.49 -13.58
C LEU A 217 12.85 -1.13 -13.44
N VAL A 218 12.14 -0.76 -12.37
CA VAL A 218 10.74 -1.11 -12.12
C VAL A 218 9.92 0.16 -11.83
N PRO A 219 9.59 0.97 -12.85
CA PRO A 219 8.80 2.17 -12.65
C PRO A 219 7.43 1.87 -12.03
N ARG A 220 7.09 2.63 -10.99
CA ARG A 220 5.77 2.68 -10.36
C ARG A 220 4.93 3.73 -11.04
N ILE A 221 3.92 3.30 -11.79
CA ILE A 221 3.14 4.13 -12.71
C ILE A 221 1.74 4.32 -12.16
N SER A 222 1.30 5.58 -12.03
CA SER A 222 -0.10 5.86 -11.72
C SER A 222 -1.00 5.39 -12.86
N ALA A 223 -1.90 4.47 -12.56
CA ALA A 223 -2.97 3.98 -13.41
C ALA A 223 -4.27 4.79 -13.21
N ASN A 224 -4.33 5.70 -12.21
CA ASN A 224 -5.50 6.56 -12.01
C ASN A 224 -5.72 7.47 -13.23
N ALA A 225 -6.99 7.68 -13.60
CA ALA A 225 -7.33 8.54 -14.72
C ALA A 225 -6.84 9.98 -14.47
N PRO A 226 -6.18 10.61 -15.47
CA PRO A 226 -5.71 11.98 -15.36
C PRO A 226 -6.90 12.97 -15.37
N GLY A 227 -6.67 14.20 -14.90
CA GLY A 227 -7.69 15.25 -14.79
C GLY A 227 -8.45 15.48 -16.11
N TRP A 228 -7.73 15.59 -17.23
CA TRP A 228 -8.34 15.77 -18.56
C TRP A 228 -9.32 14.64 -18.92
N TRP A 229 -9.03 13.40 -18.50
CA TRP A 229 -9.88 12.25 -18.78
C TRP A 229 -11.13 12.32 -17.91
N LEU A 230 -10.96 12.63 -16.62
CA LEU A 230 -12.07 12.80 -15.68
C LEU A 230 -12.99 13.98 -16.02
N GLU A 231 -12.49 15.01 -16.69
CA GLU A 231 -13.27 16.14 -17.22
C GLU A 231 -14.12 15.73 -18.42
N ARG A 232 -13.60 14.86 -19.31
CA ARG A 232 -14.34 14.29 -20.46
C ARG A 232 -15.32 13.18 -20.06
N HIS A 233 -15.06 12.54 -18.93
CA HIS A 233 -15.82 11.39 -18.43
C HIS A 233 -16.30 11.63 -16.99
N PRO A 234 -17.13 12.66 -16.74
CA PRO A 234 -17.57 13.00 -15.38
C PRO A 234 -18.33 11.85 -14.69
N ASP A 235 -19.09 11.05 -15.44
CA ASP A 235 -19.89 9.94 -14.92
C ASP A 235 -19.06 8.70 -14.53
N ALA A 236 -17.77 8.65 -14.92
CA ALA A 236 -16.87 7.56 -14.56
C ALA A 236 -16.27 7.73 -13.16
N ARG A 237 -16.46 8.89 -12.53
CA ARG A 237 -15.95 9.21 -11.20
C ARG A 237 -16.60 8.33 -10.13
N MET A 238 -15.81 7.92 -9.15
CA MET A 238 -16.29 7.24 -7.96
C MET A 238 -17.26 8.17 -7.19
N VAL A 239 -18.41 7.62 -6.76
CA VAL A 239 -19.39 8.36 -5.96
C VAL A 239 -19.57 7.68 -4.60
N TYR A 240 -19.45 8.49 -3.55
CA TYR A 240 -19.71 8.08 -2.17
C TYR A 240 -21.19 8.22 -1.78
N ASP A 241 -21.56 7.68 -0.63
CA ASP A 241 -22.93 7.67 -0.09
C ASP A 241 -23.53 9.03 0.30
N GLY A 242 -22.84 10.14 0.00
CA GLY A 242 -23.33 11.52 0.06
C GLY A 242 -23.46 12.23 -1.29
N LYS A 243 -23.44 11.46 -2.41
CA LYS A 243 -23.53 11.91 -3.82
C LYS A 243 -22.35 12.72 -4.37
N ALA A 244 -21.36 13.12 -3.57
CA ALA A 244 -20.21 13.87 -4.08
C ALA A 244 -19.33 12.96 -4.95
N PRO A 245 -19.08 13.31 -6.22
CA PRO A 245 -18.08 12.64 -7.04
C PRO A 245 -16.69 12.92 -6.49
N TYR A 246 -15.90 11.87 -6.31
CA TYR A 246 -14.50 11.96 -5.94
C TYR A 246 -13.63 12.14 -7.21
N PRO A 247 -12.47 12.83 -7.17
CA PRO A 247 -11.65 13.09 -8.35
C PRO A 247 -10.82 11.86 -8.79
N VAL A 248 -11.44 10.68 -8.83
CA VAL A 248 -10.84 9.40 -9.22
C VAL A 248 -11.90 8.57 -9.94
N SER A 249 -11.52 7.86 -11.01
CA SER A 249 -12.43 6.92 -11.69
C SER A 249 -12.75 5.70 -10.82
N CYS A 250 -13.98 5.21 -10.88
CA CYS A 250 -14.34 3.93 -10.29
C CYS A 250 -13.75 2.77 -11.12
N VAL A 251 -13.35 1.67 -10.46
CA VAL A 251 -12.77 0.49 -11.14
C VAL A 251 -13.78 -0.27 -12.02
N SER A 252 -15.07 -0.01 -11.77
CA SER A 252 -16.22 -0.56 -12.50
C SER A 252 -16.40 0.07 -13.89
N ASP A 253 -15.88 1.28 -14.12
CA ASP A 253 -16.02 1.96 -15.40
C ASP A 253 -15.21 1.25 -16.48
N ARG A 254 -15.94 0.74 -17.49
CA ARG A 254 -15.37 -0.08 -18.56
C ARG A 254 -14.56 0.76 -19.55
N ALA A 255 -14.93 2.01 -19.77
CA ALA A 255 -14.20 2.92 -20.65
C ALA A 255 -12.85 3.32 -20.02
N TYR A 256 -12.85 3.64 -18.73
CA TYR A 256 -11.65 3.84 -17.93
C TYR A 256 -10.73 2.62 -18.00
N ARG A 257 -11.25 1.42 -17.68
CA ARG A 257 -10.47 0.17 -17.74
C ARG A 257 -9.82 -0.02 -19.11
N ALA A 258 -10.58 0.14 -20.19
CA ALA A 258 -10.06 0.00 -21.55
C ALA A 258 -8.97 1.04 -21.85
N ALA A 259 -9.20 2.31 -21.48
CA ALA A 259 -8.28 3.40 -21.74
C ALA A 259 -6.96 3.24 -20.97
N VAL A 260 -7.01 2.90 -19.68
CA VAL A 260 -5.80 2.67 -18.88
C VAL A 260 -5.05 1.41 -19.34
N CYS A 261 -5.75 0.35 -19.72
CA CYS A 261 -5.10 -0.84 -20.29
C CYS A 261 -4.37 -0.51 -21.59
N ALA A 262 -5.01 0.23 -22.50
CA ALA A 262 -4.38 0.64 -23.75
C ALA A 262 -3.15 1.54 -23.51
N HIS A 263 -3.21 2.41 -22.50
CA HIS A 263 -2.08 3.25 -22.11
C HIS A 263 -0.92 2.43 -21.53
N LEU A 264 -1.19 1.56 -20.55
CA LEU A 264 -0.17 0.72 -19.92
C LEU A 264 0.49 -0.23 -20.93
N GLU A 265 -0.25 -0.76 -21.90
CA GLU A 265 0.31 -1.58 -22.97
C GLU A 265 1.33 -0.78 -23.81
N LYS A 266 0.97 0.43 -24.23
CA LYS A 266 1.86 1.33 -25.00
C LYS A 266 3.08 1.75 -24.19
N LEU A 267 2.87 2.14 -22.93
CA LEU A 267 3.94 2.56 -22.01
C LEU A 267 4.94 1.42 -21.77
N THR A 268 4.43 0.21 -21.52
CA THR A 268 5.28 -0.96 -21.27
C THR A 268 6.09 -1.34 -22.51
N ARG A 269 5.48 -1.25 -23.70
CA ARG A 269 6.17 -1.44 -24.98
C ARG A 269 7.29 -0.42 -25.18
N HIS A 270 7.00 0.86 -24.94
CA HIS A 270 7.99 1.94 -25.02
C HIS A 270 9.17 1.69 -24.08
N LEU A 271 8.92 1.38 -22.80
CA LEU A 271 9.99 1.12 -21.83
C LEU A 271 10.90 -0.05 -22.24
N ARG A 272 10.32 -1.13 -22.78
CA ARG A 272 11.07 -2.26 -23.31
C ARG A 272 11.97 -1.87 -24.48
N GLU A 273 11.47 -1.04 -25.38
CA GLU A 273 12.19 -0.61 -26.59
C GLU A 273 13.25 0.46 -26.30
N ALA A 274 12.95 1.40 -25.41
CA ALA A 274 13.83 2.51 -25.07
C ALA A 274 14.96 2.13 -24.09
N PHE A 275 14.75 1.10 -23.26
CA PHE A 275 15.69 0.69 -22.21
C PHE A 275 16.01 -0.81 -22.25
N PRO A 276 16.48 -1.35 -23.39
CA PRO A 276 16.84 -2.77 -23.49
C PRO A 276 17.95 -3.10 -22.49
N GLY A 277 17.78 -4.20 -21.75
CA GLY A 277 18.73 -4.64 -20.71
C GLY A 277 18.57 -3.94 -19.35
N HIS A 278 17.86 -2.81 -19.28
CA HIS A 278 17.57 -2.11 -18.02
C HIS A 278 16.10 -2.22 -17.59
N PHE A 279 15.16 -2.36 -18.52
CA PHE A 279 13.75 -2.52 -18.17
C PHE A 279 13.47 -3.91 -17.60
N ALA A 280 13.22 -3.99 -16.30
CA ALA A 280 12.99 -5.25 -15.61
C ALA A 280 11.51 -5.54 -15.36
N GLY A 281 10.68 -4.52 -15.22
CA GLY A 281 9.26 -4.70 -14.97
C GLY A 281 8.49 -3.40 -14.81
N VAL A 282 7.18 -3.49 -14.62
CA VAL A 282 6.29 -2.36 -14.37
C VAL A 282 5.41 -2.63 -13.16
N HIS A 283 5.16 -1.60 -12.37
CA HIS A 283 4.30 -1.66 -11.21
C HIS A 283 3.15 -0.65 -11.35
N PRO A 284 2.01 -1.04 -11.96
CA PRO A 284 0.83 -0.17 -12.05
C PRO A 284 0.17 0.01 -10.69
N CYS A 285 0.02 1.27 -10.27
CA CYS A 285 -0.54 1.67 -9.00
C CYS A 285 -1.80 2.50 -9.22
N GLY A 286 -2.87 2.20 -8.50
CA GLY A 286 -4.13 2.93 -8.65
C GLY A 286 -4.98 2.86 -7.39
N GLN A 287 -6.08 3.60 -7.41
CA GLN A 287 -6.98 3.76 -6.28
C GLN A 287 -6.23 4.29 -5.04
N ASN A 288 -6.62 3.88 -3.83
CA ASN A 288 -6.09 4.46 -2.61
C ASN A 288 -4.59 4.17 -2.47
N THR A 289 -3.78 5.21 -2.23
CA THR A 289 -2.32 5.12 -1.99
C THR A 289 -1.52 4.35 -3.07
N GLY A 290 -2.13 4.01 -4.21
CA GLY A 290 -1.55 3.18 -5.25
C GLY A 290 -1.71 1.67 -5.06
N GLU A 291 -2.49 1.22 -4.06
CA GLU A 291 -2.49 -0.15 -3.56
C GLU A 291 -3.75 -0.99 -3.94
N TRP A 292 -4.55 -0.53 -4.90
CA TRP A 292 -5.73 -1.24 -5.42
C TRP A 292 -6.79 -1.66 -4.38
N PHE A 293 -6.96 -0.90 -3.31
CA PHE A 293 -8.19 -0.90 -2.52
C PHE A 293 -9.01 0.37 -2.80
N TYR A 294 -10.33 0.29 -2.60
CA TYR A 294 -11.22 1.43 -2.84
C TYR A 294 -10.77 2.66 -2.03
N TYR A 295 -10.81 3.83 -2.68
CA TYR A 295 -10.45 5.10 -2.05
C TYR A 295 -11.20 5.33 -0.74
N ASP A 296 -10.48 5.85 0.24
CA ASP A 296 -10.98 6.18 1.58
C ASP A 296 -11.65 4.99 2.32
N SER A 297 -11.28 3.74 2.02
CA SER A 297 -11.82 2.54 2.72
C SER A 297 -11.67 2.60 4.25
N TRP A 298 -10.67 3.33 4.75
CA TRP A 298 -10.43 3.56 6.19
C TRP A 298 -11.32 4.66 6.78
N MET A 299 -12.00 5.45 5.95
CA MET A 299 -12.84 6.56 6.36
C MET A 299 -14.32 6.16 6.45
N PRO A 300 -15.17 6.98 7.10
CA PRO A 300 -16.60 6.71 7.20
C PRO A 300 -17.36 6.58 5.86
N PRO A 301 -17.10 7.38 4.81
CA PRO A 301 -17.85 7.29 3.54
C PRO A 301 -17.73 5.92 2.86
N LEU A 302 -18.80 5.48 2.20
CA LEU A 302 -18.84 4.21 1.45
C LEU A 302 -18.85 4.51 -0.05
N SER A 303 -17.98 3.85 -0.81
CA SER A 303 -17.96 3.95 -2.28
C SER A 303 -18.93 2.95 -2.94
N GLY A 304 -19.09 3.11 -4.26
CA GLY A 304 -19.82 2.18 -5.11
C GLY A 304 -21.26 2.60 -5.45
N TYR A 305 -21.55 3.90 -5.42
CA TYR A 305 -22.86 4.47 -5.78
C TYR A 305 -22.86 5.19 -7.13
N ASP A 306 -21.77 5.09 -7.88
CA ASP A 306 -21.65 5.63 -9.23
C ASP A 306 -22.43 4.78 -10.26
N PRO A 307 -22.83 5.38 -11.41
CA PRO A 307 -23.60 4.68 -12.44
C PRO A 307 -22.92 3.43 -13.00
N ALA A 308 -21.58 3.47 -13.15
CA ALA A 308 -20.81 2.36 -13.68
C ALA A 308 -20.79 1.15 -12.72
N THR A 309 -20.63 1.38 -11.41
CA THR A 309 -20.70 0.33 -10.39
C THR A 309 -22.07 -0.30 -10.34
N ARG A 310 -23.15 0.49 -10.43
CA ARG A 310 -24.51 -0.04 -10.56
C ARG A 310 -24.65 -0.93 -11.80
N GLY A 311 -24.22 -0.46 -12.96
CA GLY A 311 -24.27 -1.24 -14.22
C GLY A 311 -23.50 -2.55 -14.12
N ALA A 312 -22.27 -2.50 -13.58
CA ALA A 312 -21.43 -3.68 -13.39
C ALA A 312 -22.04 -4.67 -12.39
N PHE A 313 -22.65 -4.19 -11.30
CA PHE A 313 -23.31 -5.04 -10.32
C PHE A 313 -24.52 -5.78 -10.93
N ARG A 314 -25.35 -5.06 -11.71
CA ARG A 314 -26.47 -5.68 -12.45
C ARG A 314 -25.99 -6.77 -13.40
N ALA A 315 -24.91 -6.52 -14.15
CA ALA A 315 -24.31 -7.53 -15.02
C ALA A 315 -23.78 -8.74 -14.24
N TRP A 316 -23.13 -8.51 -13.10
CA TRP A 316 -22.63 -9.56 -12.22
C TRP A 316 -23.75 -10.45 -11.69
N LEU A 317 -24.87 -9.85 -11.28
CA LEU A 317 -26.07 -10.57 -10.85
C LEU A 317 -26.74 -11.37 -11.97
N ALA A 318 -26.81 -10.80 -13.17
CA ALA A 318 -27.41 -11.45 -14.33
C ALA A 318 -26.66 -12.75 -14.71
N VAL A 319 -25.32 -12.72 -14.70
CA VAL A 319 -24.48 -13.91 -14.94
C VAL A 319 -24.75 -15.01 -13.90
N ARG A 320 -25.18 -14.65 -12.70
CA ARG A 320 -25.52 -15.57 -11.61
C ARG A 320 -26.99 -15.99 -11.59
N GLY A 321 -27.77 -15.59 -12.59
CA GLY A 321 -29.17 -15.97 -12.75
C GLY A 321 -30.12 -15.30 -11.76
N ASP A 322 -29.75 -14.14 -11.21
CA ASP A 322 -30.65 -13.37 -10.36
C ASP A 322 -31.78 -12.75 -11.20
N PRO A 323 -33.06 -13.05 -10.89
CA PRO A 323 -34.19 -12.57 -11.69
C PRO A 323 -34.38 -11.04 -11.61
N ASP A 324 -33.89 -10.40 -10.55
CA ASP A 324 -34.01 -8.95 -10.32
C ASP A 324 -32.76 -8.19 -10.79
N ALA A 325 -31.84 -8.85 -11.49
CA ALA A 325 -30.57 -8.27 -11.91
C ALA A 325 -30.72 -6.96 -12.68
N ALA A 326 -31.72 -6.84 -13.56
CA ALA A 326 -31.90 -5.67 -14.42
C ALA A 326 -32.27 -4.38 -13.65
N THR A 327 -32.91 -4.52 -12.49
CA THR A 327 -33.41 -3.41 -11.66
C THR A 327 -32.66 -3.27 -10.34
N ALA A 328 -31.71 -4.16 -10.05
CA ALA A 328 -30.93 -4.13 -8.81
C ALA A 328 -30.18 -2.81 -8.61
N GLU A 329 -30.20 -2.30 -7.38
CA GLU A 329 -29.43 -1.14 -6.95
C GLU A 329 -28.32 -1.58 -5.98
N PRO A 330 -27.20 -0.84 -5.91
CA PRO A 330 -26.26 -0.96 -4.80
C PRO A 330 -27.01 -0.86 -3.46
N PRO A 331 -26.75 -1.74 -2.47
CA PRO A 331 -27.44 -1.68 -1.20
C PRO A 331 -27.29 -0.31 -0.52
N PRO A 332 -28.35 0.22 0.14
CA PRO A 332 -28.26 1.49 0.84
C PRO A 332 -27.12 1.51 1.86
N HIS A 333 -26.42 2.65 1.97
CA HIS A 333 -25.28 2.80 2.88
C HIS A 333 -25.64 2.52 4.35
N ALA A 334 -26.84 2.90 4.78
CA ALA A 334 -27.33 2.62 6.12
C ALA A 334 -27.41 1.10 6.38
N ALA A 335 -27.89 0.32 5.41
CA ALA A 335 -27.94 -1.14 5.52
C ALA A 335 -26.55 -1.77 5.53
N ARG A 336 -25.60 -1.24 4.75
CA ARG A 336 -24.20 -1.69 4.74
C ARG A 336 -23.50 -1.48 6.09
N ARG A 337 -23.79 -0.39 6.79
CA ARG A 337 -23.25 -0.10 8.14
C ARG A 337 -23.98 -0.84 9.26
N ALA A 338 -25.29 -1.01 9.13
CA ALA A 338 -26.11 -1.71 10.11
C ALA A 338 -25.74 -3.19 10.19
N HIS A 339 -25.98 -3.81 11.34
CA HIS A 339 -25.71 -5.23 11.60
C HIS A 339 -26.81 -5.83 12.50
N PRO A 340 -28.08 -5.79 12.05
CA PRO A 340 -29.25 -6.11 12.87
C PRO A 340 -29.29 -7.58 13.34
N HIS A 341 -28.49 -8.45 12.71
CA HIS A 341 -28.40 -9.87 13.04
C HIS A 341 -27.03 -10.27 13.62
N GLY A 342 -26.23 -9.29 14.05
CA GLY A 342 -24.88 -9.48 14.55
C GLY A 342 -23.82 -9.23 13.47
N LEU A 343 -22.57 -9.55 13.81
CA LEU A 343 -21.36 -9.19 13.07
C LEU A 343 -21.05 -10.14 11.89
N LEU A 344 -21.88 -11.17 11.67
CA LEU A 344 -21.85 -12.05 10.51
C LEU A 344 -23.20 -11.96 9.78
N ARG A 345 -23.18 -11.53 8.52
CA ARG A 345 -24.37 -11.42 7.67
C ARG A 345 -25.04 -12.77 7.47
N ASP A 346 -26.34 -12.85 7.76
CA ASP A 346 -27.16 -14.04 7.50
C ASP A 346 -27.51 -14.12 6.00
N PRO A 347 -27.07 -15.16 5.28
CA PRO A 347 -27.32 -15.29 3.85
C PRO A 347 -28.81 -15.37 3.48
N ALA A 348 -29.68 -15.86 4.38
CA ALA A 348 -31.11 -15.92 4.12
C ALA A 348 -31.79 -14.55 4.19
N ARG A 349 -31.21 -13.60 4.94
CA ARG A 349 -31.82 -12.30 5.27
C ARG A 349 -31.13 -11.13 4.58
N GLU A 350 -29.84 -11.28 4.31
CA GLU A 350 -28.94 -10.19 3.91
C GLU A 350 -28.21 -10.51 2.60
N ARG A 351 -28.79 -11.39 1.77
CA ARG A 351 -28.19 -11.88 0.53
C ARG A 351 -27.65 -10.78 -0.37
N ARG A 352 -28.44 -9.73 -0.63
CA ARG A 352 -28.05 -8.63 -1.52
C ARG A 352 -26.85 -7.83 -0.99
N LEU A 353 -26.67 -7.72 0.33
CA LEU A 353 -25.49 -7.10 0.95
C LEU A 353 -24.24 -7.95 0.76
N ILE A 354 -24.38 -9.27 0.91
CA ILE A 354 -23.29 -10.23 0.68
C ILE A 354 -22.90 -10.27 -0.80
N ASP A 355 -23.88 -10.31 -1.70
CA ASP A 355 -23.64 -10.31 -3.15
C ASP A 355 -22.91 -9.05 -3.58
N PHE A 356 -23.31 -7.87 -3.08
CA PHE A 356 -22.60 -6.64 -3.38
C PHE A 356 -21.17 -6.65 -2.83
N ALA A 357 -20.96 -7.16 -1.61
CA ALA A 357 -19.63 -7.32 -1.04
C ALA A 357 -18.74 -8.22 -1.90
N LEU A 358 -19.23 -9.39 -2.33
CA LEU A 358 -18.54 -10.32 -3.22
C LEU A 358 -18.22 -9.67 -4.58
N PHE A 359 -19.20 -9.01 -5.18
CA PHE A 359 -19.03 -8.26 -6.42
C PHE A 359 -17.89 -7.23 -6.31
N GLN A 360 -17.84 -6.44 -5.25
CA GLN A 360 -16.77 -5.45 -5.06
C GLN A 360 -15.37 -6.08 -5.03
N GLN A 361 -15.22 -7.29 -4.46
CA GLN A 361 -13.92 -7.99 -4.47
C GLN A 361 -13.57 -8.47 -5.88
N GLU A 362 -14.52 -9.13 -6.53
CA GLU A 362 -14.33 -9.68 -7.86
C GLU A 362 -14.07 -8.61 -8.91
N GLU A 363 -14.71 -7.45 -8.78
CA GLU A 363 -14.62 -6.31 -9.69
C GLU A 363 -13.24 -5.62 -9.60
N MET A 364 -12.70 -5.48 -8.39
CA MET A 364 -11.32 -5.01 -8.19
C MET A 364 -10.31 -6.01 -8.76
N ALA A 365 -10.48 -7.30 -8.46
CA ALA A 365 -9.62 -8.36 -8.99
C ALA A 365 -9.63 -8.39 -10.53
N ASP A 366 -10.79 -8.28 -11.16
CA ASP A 366 -10.90 -8.24 -12.62
C ASP A 366 -10.25 -6.98 -13.22
N HIS A 367 -10.29 -5.85 -12.51
CA HIS A 367 -9.55 -4.66 -12.93
C HIS A 367 -8.04 -4.93 -12.90
N VAL A 368 -7.50 -5.43 -11.78
CA VAL A 368 -6.07 -5.77 -11.63
C VAL A 368 -5.62 -6.77 -12.71
N LEU A 369 -6.40 -7.83 -12.95
CA LEU A 369 -6.11 -8.83 -13.98
C LEU A 369 -6.08 -8.21 -15.40
N ALA A 370 -6.98 -7.28 -15.70
CA ALA A 370 -7.00 -6.60 -17.01
C ALA A 370 -5.74 -5.74 -17.23
N LEU A 371 -5.29 -5.03 -16.19
CA LEU A 371 -4.05 -4.25 -16.23
C LEU A 371 -2.83 -5.15 -16.40
N ALA A 372 -2.79 -6.27 -15.66
CA ALA A 372 -1.71 -7.23 -15.76
C ALA A 372 -1.56 -7.78 -17.18
N ALA A 373 -2.67 -8.21 -17.79
CA ALA A 373 -2.69 -8.68 -19.17
C ALA A 373 -2.23 -7.60 -20.17
N ALA A 374 -2.56 -6.33 -19.93
CA ALA A 374 -2.10 -5.21 -20.76
C ALA A 374 -0.59 -4.99 -20.67
N CYS A 375 -0.02 -4.99 -19.46
CA CYS A 375 1.42 -4.92 -19.25
C CYS A 375 2.14 -6.14 -19.85
N ARG A 376 1.58 -7.35 -19.71
CA ARG A 376 2.13 -8.56 -20.31
C ARG A 376 2.18 -8.47 -21.84
N ARG A 377 1.11 -7.98 -22.49
CA ARG A 377 1.10 -7.72 -23.95
C ARG A 377 2.12 -6.66 -24.36
N GLY A 378 2.20 -5.56 -23.61
CA GLY A 378 3.14 -4.47 -23.91
C GLY A 378 4.60 -4.91 -23.81
N SER A 379 4.92 -5.74 -22.82
CA SER A 379 6.26 -6.32 -22.65
C SER A 379 6.56 -7.49 -23.58
N GLY A 380 5.54 -8.10 -24.22
CA GLY A 380 5.68 -9.34 -24.98
C GLY A 380 6.11 -10.53 -24.11
N GLY A 381 5.76 -10.52 -22.82
CA GLY A 381 6.17 -11.59 -21.89
C GLY A 381 7.57 -11.48 -21.30
N GLN A 382 8.28 -10.37 -21.53
CA GLN A 382 9.71 -10.26 -21.20
C GLN A 382 10.03 -9.38 -19.99
N ALA A 383 9.02 -8.82 -19.33
CA ALA A 383 9.20 -7.95 -18.16
C ALA A 383 8.30 -8.40 -17.01
N LEU A 384 8.74 -8.14 -15.78
CA LEU A 384 7.96 -8.42 -14.58
C LEU A 384 6.73 -7.51 -14.50
N THR A 385 5.61 -8.07 -14.08
CA THR A 385 4.39 -7.31 -13.77
C THR A 385 4.09 -7.43 -12.28
N LEU A 386 4.04 -6.30 -11.58
CA LEU A 386 3.89 -6.22 -10.14
C LEU A 386 2.59 -5.52 -9.75
N PHE A 387 1.93 -5.99 -8.70
CA PHE A 387 0.76 -5.33 -8.12
C PHE A 387 0.74 -5.36 -6.59
N PHE A 388 0.25 -4.27 -6.01
CA PHE A 388 -0.27 -4.25 -4.65
C PHE A 388 -1.67 -4.88 -4.63
N TYR A 389 -1.83 -6.07 -4.04
CA TYR A 389 -3.14 -6.72 -3.91
C TYR A 389 -3.13 -7.85 -2.87
N GLY A 390 -4.31 -8.25 -2.38
CA GLY A 390 -4.50 -9.47 -1.59
C GLY A 390 -4.21 -9.31 -0.10
N TYR A 391 -4.64 -8.22 0.52
CA TYR A 391 -4.28 -7.85 1.90
C TYR A 391 -5.25 -8.48 2.92
N GLY A 392 -5.58 -9.77 2.73
CA GLY A 392 -6.67 -10.44 3.46
C GLY A 392 -6.48 -10.48 4.98
N PHE A 393 -5.27 -10.22 5.46
CA PHE A 393 -4.92 -10.16 6.88
C PHE A 393 -4.91 -8.71 7.42
N GLU A 394 -4.82 -7.69 6.57
CA GLU A 394 -4.69 -6.28 6.98
C GLU A 394 -6.03 -5.57 7.19
N PHE A 395 -7.06 -5.89 6.39
CA PHE A 395 -8.31 -5.11 6.35
C PHE A 395 -9.40 -5.53 7.34
N ALA A 396 -9.16 -6.52 8.18
CA ALA A 396 -10.06 -6.89 9.27
C ALA A 396 -10.47 -5.72 10.22
N PRO A 397 -9.63 -4.68 10.46
CA PRO A 397 -9.98 -3.54 11.30
C PRO A 397 -10.81 -2.43 10.63
N LEU A 398 -11.17 -2.53 9.35
CA LEU A 398 -11.93 -1.47 8.66
C LEU A 398 -13.27 -1.18 9.36
N GLY A 399 -13.56 0.10 9.63
CA GLY A 399 -14.74 0.52 10.40
C GLY A 399 -16.06 0.16 9.71
N ASN A 400 -16.12 0.30 8.39
CA ASN A 400 -17.25 -0.11 7.56
C ASN A 400 -17.32 -1.62 7.29
N GLY A 401 -16.39 -2.40 7.86
CA GLY A 401 -16.25 -3.83 7.66
C GLY A 401 -15.21 -4.17 6.60
N ALA A 402 -14.51 -5.27 6.79
CA ALA A 402 -13.45 -5.75 5.89
C ALA A 402 -13.83 -5.79 4.39
N PRO A 403 -15.07 -6.17 4.00
CA PRO A 403 -15.44 -6.30 2.59
C PRO A 403 -15.50 -4.99 1.82
N THR A 404 -15.31 -3.83 2.44
CA THR A 404 -15.25 -2.55 1.71
C THR A 404 -13.91 -2.31 1.03
N SER A 405 -12.91 -3.17 1.24
CA SER A 405 -11.54 -3.02 0.70
C SER A 405 -11.40 -3.36 -0.79
N GLY A 406 -12.01 -4.45 -1.25
CA GLY A 406 -11.79 -5.01 -2.60
C GLY A 406 -10.69 -6.08 -2.68
N HIS A 407 -10.12 -6.52 -1.54
CA HIS A 407 -8.96 -7.43 -1.48
C HIS A 407 -9.28 -8.91 -1.18
N TYR A 408 -10.55 -9.27 -1.04
CA TYR A 408 -10.98 -10.66 -0.72
C TYR A 408 -11.35 -11.47 -1.98
N ALA A 409 -10.54 -11.35 -3.03
CA ALA A 409 -10.59 -12.19 -4.24
C ALA A 409 -9.17 -12.59 -4.70
N LEU A 410 -8.24 -12.74 -3.74
CA LEU A 410 -6.87 -13.17 -3.98
C LEU A 410 -6.82 -14.52 -4.68
N GLU A 411 -7.63 -15.52 -4.26
CA GLU A 411 -7.66 -16.83 -4.93
C GLU A 411 -7.90 -16.69 -6.45
N LYS A 412 -8.85 -15.83 -6.85
CA LYS A 412 -9.13 -15.53 -8.26
C LYS A 412 -7.93 -14.93 -8.97
N VAL A 413 -7.23 -13.98 -8.34
CA VAL A 413 -6.01 -13.37 -8.88
C VAL A 413 -4.88 -14.39 -9.02
N LEU A 414 -4.69 -15.27 -8.02
CA LEU A 414 -3.66 -16.32 -8.08
C LEU A 414 -3.94 -17.34 -9.19
N GLN A 415 -5.21 -17.71 -9.40
CA GLN A 415 -5.58 -18.67 -10.43
C GLN A 415 -5.53 -18.09 -11.85
N ARG A 416 -6.06 -16.88 -12.04
CA ARG A 416 -6.20 -16.26 -13.37
C ARG A 416 -5.00 -15.41 -13.78
N GLY A 417 -4.28 -14.87 -12.80
CA GLY A 417 -3.16 -13.96 -13.01
C GLY A 417 -1.81 -14.65 -13.14
N ALA A 418 -1.71 -15.97 -12.95
CA ALA A 418 -0.43 -16.69 -12.95
C ALA A 418 0.40 -16.54 -14.24
N ALA A 419 -0.22 -16.18 -15.38
CA ALA A 419 0.48 -15.91 -16.63
C ALA A 419 0.92 -14.44 -16.79
N ASP A 420 0.24 -13.52 -16.10
CA ASP A 420 0.34 -12.08 -16.34
C ASP A 420 0.93 -11.30 -15.15
N ILE A 421 0.94 -11.89 -13.94
CA ILE A 421 1.42 -11.31 -12.69
C ILE A 421 2.58 -12.14 -12.18
N ASP A 422 3.73 -11.52 -12.02
CA ASP A 422 4.94 -12.17 -11.52
C ASP A 422 5.12 -11.95 -10.02
N ILE A 423 4.67 -10.79 -9.51
CA ILE A 423 4.86 -10.39 -8.11
C ILE A 423 3.57 -9.74 -7.56
N LEU A 424 3.12 -10.22 -6.40
CA LEU A 424 2.22 -9.46 -5.53
C LEU A 424 3.00 -8.91 -4.35
N CYS A 425 2.70 -7.68 -3.96
CA CYS A 425 3.41 -7.01 -2.89
C CYS A 425 2.48 -6.27 -1.94
N SER A 426 3.02 -5.94 -0.76
CA SER A 426 2.44 -5.00 0.19
C SER A 426 3.55 -4.45 1.08
N PRO A 427 3.29 -3.39 1.86
CA PRO A 427 4.13 -3.07 3.00
C PRO A 427 4.18 -4.24 4.00
N ILE A 428 5.15 -4.20 4.91
CA ILE A 428 5.05 -4.99 6.14
C ILE A 428 3.88 -4.45 6.96
N SER A 429 3.08 -5.35 7.55
CA SER A 429 1.89 -4.95 8.33
C SER A 429 2.20 -3.81 9.30
N TYR A 430 1.36 -2.78 9.32
CA TYR A 430 1.60 -1.60 10.16
C TYR A 430 1.43 -1.91 11.66
N THR A 431 0.84 -3.06 11.99
CA THR A 431 0.84 -3.60 13.34
C THR A 431 2.00 -4.57 13.56
N ASP A 432 2.61 -4.44 14.74
CA ASP A 432 3.66 -5.34 15.20
C ASP A 432 4.94 -5.36 14.35
N ARG A 433 5.25 -4.25 13.66
CA ARG A 433 6.51 -4.08 12.89
C ARG A 433 7.62 -3.33 13.62
N ARG A 434 7.33 -2.70 14.77
CA ARG A 434 8.29 -1.98 15.63
C ARG A 434 9.53 -2.83 15.96
N TRP A 435 10.58 -2.23 16.53
CA TRP A 435 11.85 -2.93 16.83
C TRP A 435 11.70 -4.31 17.48
N LEU A 436 10.85 -4.45 18.51
CA LEU A 436 10.54 -5.72 19.20
C LEU A 436 9.29 -6.45 18.66
N GLY A 437 8.93 -6.15 17.42
CA GLY A 437 7.81 -6.71 16.67
C GLY A 437 8.16 -7.97 15.88
N THR A 438 7.15 -8.58 15.25
CA THR A 438 7.28 -9.80 14.43
C THR A 438 7.19 -9.55 12.92
N ALA A 439 6.90 -8.31 12.49
CA ALA A 439 6.83 -7.93 11.07
C ALA A 439 5.96 -8.88 10.21
N PRO A 440 4.68 -9.09 10.55
CA PRO A 440 3.84 -10.03 9.82
C PRO A 440 3.53 -9.53 8.40
N ALA A 441 3.26 -10.46 7.48
CA ALA A 441 2.83 -10.12 6.12
C ALA A 441 1.35 -9.68 6.14
N MET A 442 0.95 -8.79 5.23
CA MET A 442 -0.44 -8.36 5.08
C MET A 442 -1.34 -9.37 4.36
N SER A 443 -0.76 -10.41 3.75
CA SER A 443 -1.45 -11.35 2.85
C SER A 443 -1.37 -12.81 3.32
N ALA A 444 -2.10 -13.70 2.67
CA ALA A 444 -1.85 -15.15 2.69
C ALA A 444 -0.60 -15.47 1.85
N ALA A 445 0.56 -14.95 2.25
CA ALA A 445 1.79 -14.94 1.45
C ALA A 445 2.30 -16.34 1.06
N GLU A 446 2.08 -17.34 1.91
CA GLU A 446 2.40 -18.73 1.57
C GLU A 446 1.47 -19.29 0.48
N SER A 447 0.22 -18.82 0.37
CA SER A 447 -0.67 -19.16 -0.75
C SER A 447 -0.21 -18.51 -2.05
N VAL A 448 0.21 -17.24 -1.99
CA VAL A 448 0.75 -16.50 -3.15
C VAL A 448 1.95 -17.24 -3.73
N THR A 449 2.97 -17.50 -2.90
CA THR A 449 4.20 -18.20 -3.34
C THR A 449 3.93 -19.60 -3.89
N ARG A 450 2.93 -20.30 -3.37
CA ARG A 450 2.52 -21.64 -3.85
C ARG A 450 1.80 -21.63 -5.20
N SER A 451 1.27 -20.48 -5.63
CA SER A 451 0.67 -20.35 -6.97
C SER A 451 1.72 -20.07 -8.06
N GLY A 452 3.01 -19.94 -7.70
CA GLY A 452 4.08 -19.56 -8.61
C GLY A 452 4.28 -18.05 -8.75
N ILE A 453 3.53 -17.23 -8.01
CA ILE A 453 3.68 -15.78 -7.95
C ILE A 453 4.57 -15.43 -6.76
N LEU A 454 5.55 -14.54 -6.94
CA LEU A 454 6.38 -14.08 -5.82
C LEU A 454 5.57 -13.17 -4.89
N TRP A 455 5.66 -13.42 -3.58
CA TRP A 455 5.25 -12.42 -2.59
C TRP A 455 6.43 -11.50 -2.26
N LEU A 456 6.23 -10.18 -2.28
CA LEU A 456 7.25 -9.19 -1.96
C LEU A 456 6.80 -8.27 -0.82
N ASN A 457 7.64 -8.14 0.21
CA ASN A 457 7.46 -7.15 1.26
C ASN A 457 8.17 -5.84 0.88
N GLU A 458 7.38 -4.77 0.77
CA GLU A 458 7.87 -3.40 0.76
C GLU A 458 8.25 -3.02 2.20
N ASP A 459 9.55 -2.96 2.48
CA ASP A 459 10.05 -2.60 3.81
C ASP A 459 10.25 -1.10 3.91
N ASP A 460 9.20 -0.41 4.32
CA ASP A 460 9.15 1.02 4.65
C ASP A 460 9.42 1.26 6.15
N SER A 461 10.20 0.39 6.81
CA SER A 461 10.60 0.61 8.20
C SER A 461 11.39 1.90 8.34
N ARG A 462 10.87 2.84 9.15
CA ARG A 462 11.49 4.14 9.42
C ARG A 462 12.79 3.95 10.19
N THR A 463 13.90 4.36 9.58
CA THR A 463 15.24 4.24 10.18
C THR A 463 15.54 5.42 11.11
N TYR A 464 16.69 5.38 11.78
CA TYR A 464 17.19 6.53 12.58
C TYR A 464 17.48 7.80 11.78
N LEU A 465 17.45 7.73 10.44
CA LEU A 465 17.60 8.88 9.57
C LEU A 465 16.26 9.57 9.26
N ASP A 466 15.12 9.00 9.66
CA ASP A 466 13.83 9.68 9.51
C ASP A 466 13.84 10.97 10.36
N PRO A 467 13.59 12.15 9.76
CA PRO A 467 13.61 13.41 10.48
C PRO A 467 12.41 13.58 11.43
N ARG A 468 11.36 12.74 11.32
CA ARG A 468 10.09 12.88 12.03
C ARG A 468 10.14 12.19 13.40
N LYS A 469 10.75 12.86 14.37
CA LYS A 469 10.96 12.33 15.72
C LYS A 469 9.69 11.89 16.46
N GLN A 470 8.57 12.58 16.27
CA GLN A 470 7.30 12.26 16.96
C GLN A 470 6.61 11.02 16.37
N GLU A 471 6.78 10.80 15.06
CA GLU A 471 6.26 9.65 14.33
C GLU A 471 7.11 8.37 14.55
N HIS A 472 8.34 8.50 15.04
CA HIS A 472 9.17 7.36 15.45
C HIS A 472 8.47 6.49 16.51
N VAL A 473 7.61 7.07 17.34
CA VAL A 473 6.91 6.33 18.39
C VAL A 473 5.69 5.57 17.87
N GLN A 474 4.94 6.15 16.92
CA GLN A 474 3.61 5.64 16.54
C GLN A 474 3.65 4.48 15.53
N GLU A 475 4.65 4.42 14.65
CA GLU A 475 4.73 3.38 13.61
C GLU A 475 6.01 2.53 13.71
N GLY A 476 6.64 2.55 14.89
CA GLY A 476 7.81 1.73 15.18
C GLY A 476 9.11 2.24 14.55
N GLY A 477 9.25 3.56 14.40
CA GLY A 477 10.50 4.16 13.93
C GLY A 477 11.66 3.93 14.89
N LEU A 478 12.84 3.84 14.30
CA LEU A 478 14.03 3.32 14.94
C LEU A 478 14.91 4.48 15.38
N VAL A 479 15.33 4.50 16.63
CA VAL A 479 15.92 5.73 17.20
C VAL A 479 17.44 5.83 17.01
N ASN A 480 18.10 4.74 16.58
CA ASN A 480 19.53 4.71 16.31
C ASN A 480 19.91 3.66 15.25
N LEU A 481 21.17 3.68 14.83
CA LEU A 481 21.71 2.75 13.84
C LEU A 481 21.59 1.28 14.28
N GLN A 482 21.81 0.97 15.57
CA GLN A 482 21.73 -0.41 16.07
C GLN A 482 20.32 -0.99 15.90
N GLN A 483 19.29 -0.26 16.31
CA GLN A 483 17.90 -0.68 16.13
C GLN A 483 17.54 -0.81 14.65
N THR A 484 18.04 0.12 13.84
CA THR A 484 17.89 0.07 12.37
C THR A 484 18.45 -1.22 11.81
N GLN A 485 19.72 -1.53 12.11
CA GLN A 485 20.36 -2.76 11.65
C GLN A 485 19.63 -4.02 12.14
N GLN A 486 19.15 -4.04 13.38
CA GLN A 486 18.42 -5.19 13.91
C GLN A 486 17.07 -5.42 13.22
N VAL A 487 16.33 -4.35 12.89
CA VAL A 487 15.08 -4.47 12.13
C VAL A 487 15.35 -4.87 10.68
N MET A 488 16.32 -4.25 10.02
CA MET A 488 16.68 -4.60 8.64
C MET A 488 17.16 -6.06 8.55
N LEU A 489 17.93 -6.52 9.54
CA LEU A 489 18.33 -7.93 9.68
C LEU A 489 17.11 -8.84 9.85
N ARG A 490 16.21 -8.54 10.80
CA ARG A 490 14.99 -9.34 11.07
C ARG A 490 14.13 -9.44 9.81
N ASN A 491 13.77 -8.31 9.21
CA ASN A 491 12.81 -8.24 8.11
C ASN A 491 13.38 -8.94 6.86
N THR A 492 14.63 -8.66 6.51
CA THR A 492 15.28 -9.26 5.34
C THR A 492 15.51 -10.75 5.53
N ALA A 493 15.94 -11.20 6.72
CA ALA A 493 16.08 -12.63 7.02
C ALA A 493 14.74 -13.36 6.97
N GLN A 494 13.67 -12.75 7.50
CA GLN A 494 12.32 -13.32 7.43
C GLN A 494 11.84 -13.47 5.98
N ALA A 495 12.08 -12.48 5.12
CA ALA A 495 11.75 -12.57 3.70
C ALA A 495 12.52 -13.72 3.03
N ALA A 496 13.86 -13.76 3.17
CA ALA A 496 14.70 -14.80 2.59
C ALA A 496 14.28 -16.22 3.04
N LEU A 497 14.13 -16.45 4.35
CA LEU A 497 13.78 -17.78 4.90
C LEU A 497 12.41 -18.28 4.41
N ARG A 498 11.45 -17.38 4.20
CA ARG A 498 10.10 -17.71 3.70
C ARG A 498 10.04 -17.81 2.17
N GLY A 499 11.10 -17.39 1.46
CA GLY A 499 11.13 -17.36 0.00
C GLY A 499 10.36 -16.17 -0.57
N PHE A 500 10.33 -15.05 0.15
CA PHE A 500 9.71 -13.80 -0.29
C PHE A 500 10.77 -12.87 -0.88
N GLY A 501 10.34 -11.98 -1.76
CA GLY A 501 11.11 -10.80 -2.13
C GLY A 501 11.03 -9.73 -1.04
N THR A 502 12.01 -8.83 -1.02
CA THR A 502 11.87 -7.56 -0.30
C THR A 502 12.65 -6.47 -1.02
N TRP A 503 12.13 -5.25 -0.97
CA TRP A 503 12.93 -4.07 -1.18
C TRP A 503 12.86 -3.18 0.07
N TRP A 504 13.92 -2.42 0.29
CA TRP A 504 13.90 -1.33 1.26
C TRP A 504 13.37 -0.08 0.60
N MET A 505 12.41 0.59 1.23
CA MET A 505 11.63 1.68 0.66
C MET A 505 11.80 2.97 1.47
N ASP A 506 12.42 3.97 0.87
CA ASP A 506 12.43 5.33 1.41
C ASP A 506 11.13 6.04 0.99
N LEU A 507 9.98 5.68 1.60
CA LEU A 507 8.63 6.10 1.21
C LEU A 507 8.50 7.61 0.91
N PRO A 508 8.97 8.54 1.77
CA PRO A 508 8.86 9.97 1.50
C PRO A 508 10.01 10.51 0.64
N GLY A 509 10.98 9.68 0.26
CA GLY A 509 12.20 10.07 -0.46
C GLY A 509 13.04 11.08 0.34
N GLN A 510 13.22 10.82 1.64
CA GLN A 510 13.91 11.72 2.58
C GLN A 510 15.26 11.17 3.06
N GLY A 511 15.72 10.04 2.53
CA GLY A 511 17.02 9.49 2.82
C GLY A 511 17.04 8.48 3.96
N TRP A 512 15.95 7.72 4.17
CA TRP A 512 15.89 6.72 5.23
C TRP A 512 17.00 5.66 5.14
N PHE A 513 17.53 5.39 3.95
CA PHE A 513 18.62 4.45 3.74
C PHE A 513 19.92 5.15 3.30
N ASN A 514 20.07 6.44 3.59
CA ASN A 514 21.21 7.25 3.15
C ASN A 514 22.45 7.14 4.06
N ASP A 515 22.72 5.94 4.59
CA ASP A 515 23.94 5.61 5.32
C ASP A 515 24.40 4.19 4.95
N ALA A 516 25.64 4.07 4.46
CA ALA A 516 26.25 2.79 4.07
C ALA A 516 26.25 1.76 5.21
N ALA A 517 26.24 2.20 6.47
CA ALA A 517 26.20 1.34 7.63
C ALA A 517 24.94 0.47 7.69
N ILE A 518 23.81 0.96 7.16
CA ILE A 518 22.53 0.22 7.10
C ILE A 518 22.64 -0.89 6.04
N TRP A 519 23.19 -0.58 4.87
CA TRP A 519 23.34 -1.52 3.74
C TRP A 519 24.26 -2.71 4.03
N ARG A 520 25.09 -2.63 5.06
CA ARG A 520 25.89 -3.78 5.54
C ARG A 520 25.02 -5.00 5.90
N GLU A 521 23.76 -4.81 6.31
CA GLU A 521 22.88 -5.95 6.61
C GLU A 521 22.45 -6.72 5.34
N ILE A 522 22.23 -6.03 4.20
CA ILE A 522 22.00 -6.70 2.91
C ILE A 522 23.22 -7.54 2.53
N VAL A 523 24.42 -6.95 2.63
CA VAL A 523 25.66 -7.65 2.30
C VAL A 523 25.85 -8.88 3.20
N ARG A 524 25.60 -8.73 4.50
CA ARG A 524 25.67 -9.82 5.48
C ARG A 524 24.72 -10.97 5.16
N LEU A 525 23.51 -10.67 4.68
CA LEU A 525 22.47 -11.67 4.43
C LEU A 525 22.56 -12.34 3.07
N ARG A 526 23.43 -11.90 2.14
CA ARG A 526 23.55 -12.48 0.78
C ARG A 526 23.70 -14.00 0.78
N ALA A 527 24.55 -14.55 1.65
CA ALA A 527 24.76 -15.99 1.71
C ALA A 527 23.48 -16.76 2.12
N VAL A 528 22.65 -16.17 2.98
CA VAL A 528 21.35 -16.75 3.36
C VAL A 528 20.38 -16.66 2.18
N ASP A 529 20.31 -15.50 1.53
CA ASP A 529 19.44 -15.27 0.38
C ASP A 529 19.77 -16.22 -0.77
N GLU A 530 21.03 -16.31 -1.19
CA GLU A 530 21.51 -17.24 -2.22
C GLU A 530 21.26 -18.72 -1.88
N ALA A 531 21.34 -19.09 -0.60
CA ALA A 531 21.02 -20.44 -0.15
C ALA A 531 19.51 -20.70 -0.25
N MET A 532 18.67 -19.71 0.09
CA MET A 532 17.22 -19.82 0.00
C MET A 532 16.72 -19.79 -1.45
N CYS A 533 17.33 -19.02 -2.35
CA CYS A 533 17.05 -19.05 -3.79
C CYS A 533 17.32 -20.42 -4.42
N ARG A 534 18.34 -21.14 -3.93
CA ARG A 534 18.68 -22.51 -4.37
C ARG A 534 17.84 -23.60 -3.69
N ARG A 535 17.00 -23.25 -2.71
CA ARG A 535 16.22 -24.23 -1.95
C ARG A 535 15.18 -24.90 -2.84
N PRO A 536 15.19 -26.25 -2.99
CA PRO A 536 14.28 -26.94 -3.90
C PRO A 536 12.85 -27.08 -3.36
N ARG A 537 12.64 -26.81 -2.07
CA ARG A 537 11.35 -26.96 -1.40
C ARG A 537 10.84 -25.62 -0.87
N PRO A 538 9.54 -25.35 -0.94
CA PRO A 538 8.95 -24.18 -0.31
C PRO A 538 9.15 -24.17 1.21
N PHE A 539 8.91 -23.01 1.82
CA PHE A 539 8.84 -22.88 3.28
C PHE A 539 7.73 -23.80 3.85
N THR A 540 8.08 -24.55 4.89
CA THR A 540 7.20 -25.50 5.58
C THR A 540 7.10 -25.15 7.07
N PRO A 541 6.20 -24.23 7.44
CA PRO A 541 6.03 -23.84 8.84
C PRO A 541 5.37 -24.95 9.66
N GLU A 542 5.57 -24.91 10.98
CA GLU A 542 4.91 -25.83 11.91
C GLU A 542 3.46 -25.40 12.21
N ILE A 543 3.19 -24.09 12.12
CA ILE A 543 1.88 -23.48 12.37
C ILE A 543 1.36 -22.81 11.10
N ALA A 544 0.06 -22.96 10.80
CA ALA A 544 -0.62 -22.24 9.73
C ALA A 544 -1.75 -21.38 10.28
N ALA A 545 -1.73 -20.08 9.96
CA ALA A 545 -2.87 -19.18 10.08
C ALA A 545 -3.68 -19.24 8.78
N ILE A 546 -4.95 -19.61 8.85
CA ILE A 546 -5.79 -19.85 7.68
C ILE A 546 -6.96 -18.88 7.68
N ILE A 547 -7.14 -18.15 6.57
CA ILE A 547 -8.28 -17.26 6.34
C ILE A 547 -9.11 -17.71 5.15
N ASP A 548 -10.41 -17.45 5.19
CA ASP A 548 -11.35 -17.69 4.09
C ASP A 548 -11.93 -16.37 3.58
N GLU A 549 -11.70 -16.06 2.31
CA GLU A 549 -12.11 -14.79 1.70
C GLU A 549 -13.63 -14.65 1.60
N ALA A 550 -14.32 -15.76 1.32
CA ALA A 550 -15.78 -15.78 1.29
C ALA A 550 -16.35 -15.47 2.68
N SER A 551 -15.83 -16.08 3.74
CA SER A 551 -16.19 -15.78 5.13
C SER A 551 -15.95 -14.32 5.49
N MET A 552 -14.82 -13.74 5.05
CA MET A 552 -14.55 -12.32 5.29
C MET A 552 -15.62 -11.43 4.66
N CYS A 553 -16.19 -11.81 3.51
CA CYS A 553 -17.31 -11.11 2.85
C CYS A 553 -18.64 -11.13 3.63
N HIS A 554 -18.76 -11.89 4.73
CA HIS A 554 -19.91 -11.85 5.64
C HIS A 554 -19.75 -10.85 6.79
N LEU A 555 -18.59 -10.21 6.94
CA LEU A 555 -18.37 -9.23 8.01
C LEU A 555 -19.15 -7.94 7.77
N THR A 556 -19.81 -7.44 8.81
CA THR A 556 -20.60 -6.20 8.76
C THR A 556 -19.78 -4.94 9.07
N GLY A 557 -20.37 -3.75 8.91
CA GLY A 557 -19.90 -2.57 9.64
C GLY A 557 -19.87 -2.83 11.15
N GLY A 558 -18.84 -2.34 11.84
CA GLY A 558 -18.61 -2.60 13.28
C GLY A 558 -17.97 -3.96 13.62
N SER A 559 -17.81 -4.86 12.64
CA SER A 559 -17.23 -6.20 12.85
C SER A 559 -15.76 -6.21 13.25
N ALA A 560 -15.06 -5.07 13.15
CA ALA A 560 -13.71 -4.88 13.67
C ALA A 560 -13.59 -5.32 15.14
N ALA A 561 -14.65 -5.19 15.95
CA ALA A 561 -14.70 -5.68 17.32
C ALA A 561 -14.34 -7.18 17.47
N ALA A 562 -14.72 -8.01 16.50
CA ALA A 562 -14.37 -9.43 16.44
C ALA A 562 -13.15 -9.69 15.54
N ALA A 563 -13.15 -9.08 14.34
CA ALA A 563 -12.20 -9.42 13.29
C ALA A 563 -10.79 -8.86 13.54
N ARG A 564 -10.65 -7.68 14.14
CA ARG A 564 -9.34 -7.07 14.44
C ARG A 564 -8.49 -7.94 15.39
N PRO A 565 -8.94 -8.30 16.61
CA PRO A 565 -8.11 -9.10 17.50
C PRO A 565 -7.82 -10.50 16.93
N LEU A 566 -8.74 -11.06 16.14
CA LEU A 566 -8.64 -12.40 15.59
C LEU A 566 -7.73 -12.52 14.36
N ILE A 567 -7.94 -11.68 13.35
CA ILE A 567 -7.25 -11.76 12.05
C ILE A 567 -6.01 -10.86 12.03
N TYR A 568 -6.15 -9.62 12.51
CA TYR A 568 -5.13 -8.59 12.41
C TYR A 568 -4.06 -8.74 13.50
N GLU A 569 -4.47 -8.60 14.76
CA GLU A 569 -3.56 -8.58 15.91
C GLU A 569 -3.07 -9.99 16.31
N GLY A 570 -3.86 -11.03 16.01
CA GLY A 570 -3.52 -12.42 16.31
C GLY A 570 -2.18 -12.90 15.71
N ARG A 571 -1.74 -12.30 14.60
CA ARG A 571 -0.43 -12.60 13.98
C ARG A 571 0.74 -12.31 14.91
N ALA A 572 0.62 -11.30 15.77
CA ALA A 572 1.63 -10.94 16.75
C ALA A 572 1.86 -12.07 17.78
N ALA A 573 0.80 -12.78 18.18
CA ALA A 573 0.90 -13.92 19.08
C ALA A 573 1.53 -15.13 18.37
N LEU A 574 1.13 -15.39 17.13
CA LEU A 574 1.71 -16.47 16.33
C LEU A 574 3.22 -16.28 16.11
N GLY A 575 3.65 -15.07 15.78
CA GLY A 575 5.07 -14.75 15.59
C GLY A 575 5.92 -14.81 16.86
N ARG A 576 5.29 -14.82 18.05
CA ARG A 576 5.97 -14.96 19.35
C ARG A 576 5.86 -16.36 19.96
N SER A 577 5.25 -17.31 19.25
CA SER A 577 5.00 -18.66 19.76
C SER A 577 6.26 -19.53 19.90
N GLY A 578 7.40 -19.09 19.36
CA GLY A 578 8.64 -19.86 19.33
C GLY A 578 8.71 -20.91 18.21
N ALA A 579 7.66 -21.04 17.39
CA ALA A 579 7.62 -21.93 16.23
C ALA A 579 7.35 -21.14 14.94
N PRO A 580 7.90 -21.57 13.78
CA PRO A 580 7.66 -20.92 12.50
C PRO A 580 6.19 -21.06 12.10
N TYR A 581 5.57 -19.95 11.70
CA TYR A 581 4.20 -19.92 11.18
C TYR A 581 4.13 -19.36 9.75
N GLY A 582 3.12 -19.79 9.00
CA GLY A 582 2.75 -19.23 7.69
C GLY A 582 1.28 -18.80 7.63
N GLN A 583 0.94 -18.03 6.61
CA GLN A 583 -0.35 -17.40 6.36
C GLN A 583 -0.93 -17.94 5.05
N TYR A 584 -2.09 -18.58 5.13
CA TYR A 584 -2.69 -19.35 4.04
C TYR A 584 -4.17 -18.97 3.81
N LEU A 585 -4.63 -19.18 2.58
CA LEU A 585 -6.03 -19.22 2.21
C LEU A 585 -6.65 -20.58 2.59
N LEU A 586 -7.94 -20.60 2.89
CA LEU A 586 -8.70 -21.82 3.15
C LEU A 586 -8.65 -22.78 1.96
N ALA A 587 -8.60 -22.27 0.74
CA ALA A 587 -8.47 -23.06 -0.48
C ALA A 587 -7.26 -24.03 -0.44
N ASP A 588 -6.12 -23.60 0.09
CA ASP A 588 -4.96 -24.49 0.25
C ASP A 588 -5.22 -25.58 1.29
N ALA A 589 -5.92 -25.26 2.37
CA ALA A 589 -6.26 -26.24 3.39
C ALA A 589 -7.23 -27.30 2.84
N LEU A 590 -8.24 -26.88 2.07
CA LEU A 590 -9.18 -27.76 1.37
C LEU A 590 -8.47 -28.66 0.36
N ALA A 591 -7.51 -28.10 -0.38
CA ALA A 591 -6.69 -28.84 -1.34
C ALA A 591 -5.60 -29.72 -0.69
N GLY A 592 -5.49 -29.75 0.64
CA GLY A 592 -4.47 -30.52 1.35
C GLY A 592 -3.03 -29.99 1.19
N LYS A 593 -2.87 -28.74 0.74
CA LYS A 593 -1.58 -28.11 0.43
C LYS A 593 -0.90 -27.44 1.64
N VAL A 594 -1.56 -27.41 2.80
CA VAL A 594 -1.00 -26.81 4.04
C VAL A 594 -0.15 -27.84 4.80
N PRO A 595 1.18 -27.69 4.86
CA PRO A 595 2.08 -28.69 5.46
C PRO A 595 2.09 -28.63 7.00
N ALA A 596 1.53 -27.58 7.61
CA ALA A 596 1.62 -27.32 9.04
C ALA A 596 0.95 -28.40 9.90
N ARG A 597 1.57 -28.67 11.05
CA ARG A 597 1.12 -29.62 12.07
C ARG A 597 0.02 -29.01 12.94
N LEU A 598 0.10 -27.71 13.20
CA LEU A 598 -0.96 -26.94 13.84
C LEU A 598 -1.61 -26.02 12.81
N ARG A 599 -2.93 -26.13 12.66
CA ARG A 599 -3.72 -25.34 11.69
C ARG A 599 -4.76 -24.52 12.44
N VAL A 600 -4.61 -23.20 12.42
CA VAL A 600 -5.51 -22.25 13.07
C VAL A 600 -6.42 -21.66 12.00
N TYR A 601 -7.67 -22.10 11.98
CA TYR A 601 -8.71 -21.62 11.08
C TYR A 601 -9.32 -20.36 11.67
N LEU A 602 -8.76 -19.21 11.29
CA LEU A 602 -9.11 -17.89 11.82
C LEU A 602 -10.46 -17.41 11.28
N SER A 603 -10.68 -17.58 9.97
CA SER A 603 -11.97 -17.38 9.34
C SER A 603 -12.32 -18.63 8.52
N ALA A 604 -13.39 -19.30 8.93
CA ALA A 604 -14.00 -20.45 8.25
C ALA A 604 -15.50 -20.46 8.56
N TRP A 605 -16.12 -19.28 8.55
CA TRP A 605 -17.47 -19.05 9.04
C TRP A 605 -18.52 -19.47 8.02
N ARG A 606 -18.30 -19.14 6.75
CA ARG A 606 -19.15 -19.55 5.63
C ARG A 606 -18.46 -20.66 4.86
N LEU A 607 -19.12 -21.80 4.80
CA LEU A 607 -18.67 -22.97 4.07
C LEU A 607 -19.86 -23.57 3.32
N ASP A 608 -19.67 -23.90 2.04
CA ASP A 608 -20.62 -24.73 1.31
C ASP A 608 -20.53 -26.21 1.72
N ASP A 609 -21.46 -27.01 1.21
CA ASP A 609 -21.60 -28.41 1.59
C ASP A 609 -20.36 -29.23 1.23
N ALA A 610 -19.74 -28.95 0.07
CA ALA A 610 -18.54 -29.64 -0.38
C ALA A 610 -17.33 -29.28 0.50
N GLN A 611 -17.18 -28.00 0.85
CA GLN A 611 -16.13 -27.52 1.75
C GLN A 611 -16.27 -28.15 3.15
N ARG A 612 -17.48 -28.21 3.70
CA ARG A 612 -17.73 -28.85 5.00
C ARG A 612 -17.42 -30.34 4.98
N GLN A 613 -17.88 -31.04 3.95
CA GLN A 613 -17.58 -32.47 3.76
C GLN A 613 -16.07 -32.71 3.65
N ALA A 614 -15.35 -31.89 2.89
CA ALA A 614 -13.90 -32.00 2.74
C ALA A 614 -13.19 -31.81 4.09
N LEU A 615 -13.52 -30.76 4.86
CA LEU A 615 -12.92 -30.52 6.18
C LEU A 615 -13.27 -31.63 7.18
N ALA A 616 -14.51 -32.12 7.18
CA ALA A 616 -14.94 -33.23 8.01
C ALA A 616 -14.19 -34.54 7.66
N ALA A 617 -14.02 -34.84 6.38
CA ALA A 617 -13.26 -36.00 5.91
C ALA A 617 -11.79 -35.92 6.31
N GLN A 618 -11.16 -34.75 6.12
CA GLN A 618 -9.77 -34.51 6.54
C GLN A 618 -9.58 -34.65 8.06
N ARG A 619 -10.61 -34.33 8.87
CA ARG A 619 -10.59 -34.51 10.33
C ARG A 619 -10.68 -35.98 10.73
N ARG A 620 -11.62 -36.73 10.15
CA ARG A 620 -11.85 -38.15 10.47
C ARG A 620 -10.66 -39.03 10.07
N GLY A 621 -9.95 -38.64 9.01
CA GLY A 621 -8.82 -39.41 8.47
C GLY A 621 -9.30 -40.64 7.69
N GLY A 622 -8.55 -41.02 6.65
CA GLY A 622 -8.82 -42.24 5.87
C GLY A 622 -8.16 -43.49 6.46
N LEU A 623 -8.32 -44.64 5.79
CA LEU A 623 -7.67 -45.91 6.15
C LEU A 623 -6.15 -45.73 6.35
N TRP A 624 -5.50 -44.95 5.48
CA TRP A 624 -4.08 -44.62 5.57
C TRP A 624 -3.69 -43.80 6.80
N ALA A 625 -4.57 -42.93 7.31
CA ALA A 625 -4.30 -42.18 8.54
C ALA A 625 -4.38 -43.11 9.78
N THR A 626 -5.20 -44.15 9.71
CA THR A 626 -5.30 -45.19 10.74
C THR A 626 -4.03 -46.05 10.77
N VAL A 627 -3.54 -46.46 9.60
CA VAL A 627 -2.25 -47.16 9.46
C VAL A 627 -1.08 -46.28 9.89
N ALA A 628 -1.05 -45.01 9.48
CA ALA A 628 0.00 -44.08 9.91
C ALA A 628 0.01 -43.87 11.44
N ARG A 629 -1.16 -43.90 12.10
CA ARG A 629 -1.28 -43.88 13.57
C ARG A 629 -0.65 -45.11 14.22
N TRP A 630 -0.74 -46.30 13.61
CA TRP A 630 -0.03 -47.50 14.12
C TRP A 630 1.48 -47.32 14.13
N PHE A 631 2.03 -46.53 13.20
CA PHE A 631 3.45 -46.17 13.16
C PHE A 631 3.77 -44.86 13.91
N GLY A 632 2.88 -44.39 14.80
CA GLY A 632 3.12 -43.22 15.65
C GLY A 632 2.92 -41.86 15.00
N SER A 633 2.48 -41.79 13.74
CA SER A 633 2.16 -40.52 13.08
C SER A 633 0.87 -39.92 13.65
N ARG A 634 0.96 -38.66 14.11
CA ARG A 634 -0.20 -37.87 14.55
C ARG A 634 -0.65 -36.95 13.43
N GLY A 635 -1.95 -36.98 13.13
CA GLY A 635 -2.56 -36.04 12.18
C GLY A 635 -2.44 -34.58 12.67
N PRO A 636 -2.72 -33.59 11.79
CA PRO A 636 -2.62 -32.19 12.16
C PRO A 636 -3.64 -31.83 13.24
N VAL A 637 -3.20 -31.02 14.21
CA VAL A 637 -4.05 -30.38 15.21
C VAL A 637 -4.75 -29.19 14.56
N ARG A 638 -6.06 -29.06 14.78
CA ARG A 638 -6.88 -27.98 14.23
C ARG A 638 -7.45 -27.14 15.35
N VAL A 639 -7.22 -25.84 15.28
CA VAL A 639 -7.84 -24.84 16.14
C VAL A 639 -8.87 -24.13 15.30
N TRP A 640 -10.14 -24.28 15.67
CA TRP A 640 -11.24 -23.56 15.04
C TRP A 640 -11.53 -22.31 15.85
N CYS A 641 -11.43 -21.15 15.22
CA CYS A 641 -11.82 -19.89 15.84
C CYS A 641 -13.34 -19.69 15.74
N TRP A 642 -13.81 -18.48 16.05
CA TRP A 642 -15.22 -18.07 16.11
C TRP A 642 -16.09 -18.69 15.00
N ALA A 643 -17.28 -19.22 15.34
CA ALA A 643 -18.35 -19.63 14.41
C ALA A 643 -17.98 -20.50 13.17
N PRO A 644 -17.15 -21.56 13.31
CA PRO A 644 -16.65 -22.32 12.17
C PRO A 644 -17.77 -23.13 11.51
N GLY A 645 -18.00 -22.95 10.20
CA GLY A 645 -19.05 -23.61 9.47
C GLY A 645 -20.46 -23.20 9.90
N TYR A 646 -20.66 -22.06 10.56
CA TYR A 646 -21.99 -21.61 10.94
C TYR A 646 -22.85 -21.19 9.75
N LEU A 647 -22.26 -20.60 8.70
CA LEU A 647 -22.99 -20.11 7.53
C LEU A 647 -22.89 -21.08 6.36
N ARG A 648 -24.02 -21.32 5.67
CA ARG A 648 -24.11 -21.93 4.34
C ARG A 648 -24.37 -20.85 3.29
N PRO A 649 -24.22 -21.13 1.98
CA PRO A 649 -24.49 -20.15 0.94
C PRO A 649 -25.89 -19.49 1.00
N ALA A 650 -26.88 -20.19 1.55
CA ALA A 650 -28.28 -19.75 1.56
C ALA A 650 -28.86 -19.46 2.97
N ARG A 651 -28.18 -19.82 4.06
CA ARG A 651 -28.71 -19.65 5.43
C ARG A 651 -27.63 -19.78 6.51
N ALA A 652 -27.91 -19.29 7.70
CA ALA A 652 -27.26 -19.76 8.92
C ALA A 652 -27.66 -21.21 9.27
N ASP A 653 -26.73 -21.98 9.81
CA ASP A 653 -26.92 -23.39 10.19
C ASP A 653 -25.97 -23.78 11.34
N LEU A 654 -26.52 -23.83 12.56
CA LEU A 654 -25.78 -24.21 13.77
C LEU A 654 -25.17 -25.62 13.68
N GLY A 655 -25.84 -26.56 13.03
CA GLY A 655 -25.36 -27.94 12.88
C GLY A 655 -24.03 -28.03 12.12
N GLY A 656 -23.74 -27.01 11.29
CA GLY A 656 -22.47 -26.89 10.58
C GLY A 656 -21.23 -26.83 11.47
N ILE A 657 -21.35 -26.29 12.67
CA ILE A 657 -20.26 -26.27 13.64
C ILE A 657 -19.87 -27.70 14.00
N ALA A 658 -20.85 -28.55 14.30
CA ALA A 658 -20.61 -29.95 14.63
C ALA A 658 -20.10 -30.77 13.44
N GLU A 659 -20.64 -30.53 12.23
CA GLU A 659 -20.19 -31.19 10.99
C GLU A 659 -18.67 -31.04 10.80
N VAL A 660 -18.20 -29.79 10.87
CA VAL A 660 -16.81 -29.43 10.56
C VAL A 660 -15.88 -29.75 11.74
N THR A 661 -16.25 -29.31 12.95
CA THR A 661 -15.35 -29.37 14.10
C THR A 661 -15.41 -30.70 14.85
N GLY A 662 -16.57 -31.36 14.82
CA GLY A 662 -16.88 -32.52 15.66
C GLY A 662 -17.45 -32.16 17.04
N PHE A 663 -17.50 -30.88 17.41
CA PHE A 663 -18.06 -30.44 18.68
C PHE A 663 -19.51 -29.99 18.51
N ALA A 664 -20.41 -30.51 19.35
CA ALA A 664 -21.75 -29.95 19.47
C ALA A 664 -21.64 -28.54 20.08
N ALA A 665 -22.39 -27.60 19.54
CA ALA A 665 -22.33 -26.21 19.96
C ALA A 665 -23.74 -25.64 20.10
N ARG A 666 -23.91 -24.76 21.08
CA ARG A 666 -25.14 -24.02 21.31
C ARG A 666 -24.88 -22.50 21.29
N PRO A 667 -25.88 -21.69 20.96
CA PRO A 667 -25.77 -20.24 21.09
C PRO A 667 -25.41 -19.85 22.52
N ALA A 668 -24.55 -18.85 22.64
CA ALA A 668 -24.16 -18.23 23.90
C ALA A 668 -24.53 -16.74 23.87
N ALA A 669 -25.06 -16.25 24.98
CA ALA A 669 -25.30 -14.83 25.19
C ALA A 669 -24.44 -14.37 26.38
N ALA A 670 -23.35 -13.67 26.08
CA ALA A 670 -22.42 -13.15 27.06
C ALA A 670 -22.18 -11.65 26.84
N ALA A 671 -21.87 -10.93 27.92
CA ALA A 671 -21.53 -9.50 27.85
C ALA A 671 -20.17 -9.26 27.17
N THR A 672 -19.27 -10.24 27.25
CA THR A 672 -17.97 -10.24 26.57
C THR A 672 -17.75 -11.58 25.85
N ALA A 673 -16.89 -11.59 24.85
CA ALA A 673 -16.42 -12.80 24.17
C ALA A 673 -15.06 -13.28 24.72
N GLN A 674 -14.81 -13.02 26.01
CA GLN A 674 -13.60 -13.48 26.68
C GLN A 674 -13.75 -14.93 27.15
N ALA A 675 -12.77 -15.76 26.81
CA ALA A 675 -12.59 -17.09 27.36
C ALA A 675 -11.71 -17.01 28.61
N THR A 676 -12.11 -17.70 29.68
CA THR A 676 -11.31 -17.83 30.92
C THR A 676 -10.71 -19.23 30.98
N PRO A 677 -9.42 -19.37 31.33
CA PRO A 677 -8.82 -20.69 31.52
C PRO A 677 -9.59 -21.55 32.53
N THR A 678 -9.90 -22.79 32.14
CA THR A 678 -10.41 -23.83 33.05
C THR A 678 -9.36 -24.22 34.08
N ALA A 679 -9.73 -24.98 35.12
CA ALA A 679 -8.77 -25.50 36.09
C ALA A 679 -7.64 -26.31 35.41
N ARG A 680 -8.00 -27.15 34.43
CA ARG A 680 -7.04 -27.89 33.59
C ARG A 680 -6.17 -26.96 32.74
N GLY A 681 -6.76 -25.94 32.13
CA GLY A 681 -6.01 -24.92 31.38
C GLY A 681 -4.94 -24.23 32.23
N ARG A 682 -5.26 -23.90 33.49
CA ARG A 682 -4.31 -23.30 34.44
C ARG A 682 -3.17 -24.25 34.80
N GLN A 683 -3.43 -25.55 34.94
CA GLN A 683 -2.38 -26.57 35.13
C GLN A 683 -1.42 -26.65 33.92
N HIS A 684 -1.91 -26.33 32.72
CA HIS A 684 -1.11 -26.23 31.49
C HIS A 684 -0.52 -24.83 31.24
N GLY A 685 -0.57 -23.92 32.22
CA GLY A 685 0.05 -22.59 32.14
C GLY A 685 -0.81 -21.48 31.53
N LEU A 686 -2.09 -21.76 31.20
CA LEU A 686 -3.03 -20.72 30.76
C LEU A 686 -3.55 -19.97 32.00
N THR A 687 -2.99 -18.80 32.30
CA THR A 687 -3.29 -18.07 33.55
C THR A 687 -4.20 -16.86 33.37
N GLN A 688 -4.25 -16.29 32.16
CA GLN A 688 -4.99 -15.07 31.85
C GLN A 688 -6.19 -15.34 30.95
N PRO A 689 -7.35 -14.66 31.15
CA PRO A 689 -8.42 -14.63 30.16
C PRO A 689 -7.96 -14.02 28.83
N TRP A 690 -8.56 -14.43 27.72
CA TRP A 690 -8.28 -13.87 26.39
C TRP A 690 -9.55 -13.72 25.54
N GLY A 691 -9.50 -12.83 24.55
CA GLY A 691 -10.60 -12.54 23.64
C GLY A 691 -11.19 -11.13 23.82
N PRO A 692 -12.15 -10.73 22.97
CA PRO A 692 -12.72 -9.38 23.00
C PRO A 692 -13.52 -9.13 24.29
N ALA A 693 -13.17 -8.06 25.02
CA ALA A 693 -13.89 -7.58 26.20
C ALA A 693 -15.19 -6.81 25.85
N VAL A 694 -15.85 -7.21 24.77
CA VAL A 694 -17.07 -6.61 24.23
C VAL A 694 -18.01 -7.72 23.76
N LYS A 695 -19.30 -7.41 23.66
CA LYS A 695 -20.29 -8.36 23.17
C LYS A 695 -20.04 -8.67 21.69
N ILE A 696 -19.88 -9.94 21.37
CA ILE A 696 -19.84 -10.45 19.99
C ILE A 696 -21.12 -11.26 19.76
N ALA A 697 -21.76 -11.05 18.62
CA ALA A 697 -22.92 -11.82 18.17
C ALA A 697 -22.76 -12.15 16.68
N PRO A 698 -23.08 -13.38 16.22
CA PRO A 698 -23.44 -14.53 17.05
C PRO A 698 -22.25 -14.98 17.91
N LEU A 699 -22.53 -15.66 19.03
CA LEU A 699 -21.52 -16.30 19.88
C LEU A 699 -21.99 -17.72 20.19
N PHE A 700 -21.05 -18.65 20.28
CA PHE A 700 -21.32 -20.06 20.51
C PHE A 700 -20.42 -20.58 21.61
N THR A 701 -20.91 -21.57 22.36
CA THR A 701 -20.12 -22.35 23.30
C THR A 701 -20.27 -23.82 22.95
N VAL A 702 -19.21 -24.60 23.19
CA VAL A 702 -19.26 -26.05 23.05
C VAL A 702 -20.16 -26.62 24.14
N GLU A 703 -20.96 -27.63 23.77
CA GLU A 703 -21.64 -28.48 24.73
C GLU A 703 -20.61 -29.48 25.27
N ALA A 704 -19.95 -29.14 26.37
CA ALA A 704 -19.00 -30.01 27.03
C ALA A 704 -19.73 -31.20 27.66
N ALA A 705 -19.17 -32.41 27.54
CA ALA A 705 -19.52 -33.53 28.41
C ALA A 705 -18.84 -33.34 29.78
N ASP A 706 -19.33 -34.01 30.84
CA ASP A 706 -18.78 -33.88 32.21
C ASP A 706 -17.27 -34.21 32.33
N GLU A 707 -16.68 -34.86 31.32
CA GLU A 707 -15.25 -35.21 31.22
C GLU A 707 -14.38 -34.15 30.50
N GLU A 708 -14.99 -33.15 29.85
CA GLU A 708 -14.35 -32.04 29.10
C GLU A 708 -14.44 -30.70 29.85
#